data_AF-A0A6A5ZPB9-F1
#
_entry.id   AF-A0A6A5ZPB9-F1
#
_cell.length_a   1.000
_cell.length_b   1.000
_cell.length_c   1.000
_cell.angle_alpha   90.00
_cell.angle_beta   90.00
_cell.angle_gamma   90.00
#
_symmetry.space_group_name_H-M   'P 1'
#
loop_
_entity.id
_entity.type
_entity.pdbx_description
1 polymer ?
#
loop_
_entity_poly.entity_id
_entity_poly.type
_entity_poly.pdbx_seq_one_letter_code
_entity_poly.pdbx_strand_id
1 'polypeptide(L)'
;MATAVMTQFYPLFPHKSDGCDEILSKGLNIKNGPNASQLDQTPNAQGQADYYRVISKDEPKHIDWRKKLGGMLLRELGGKQHEDKWTQCILFDLPKGYRLYEHIKSKADGQQKAVKNHSGGGHDRQDAYLYGHPKGPKKRFRSPVEFFPHLLWLSTDETANYDNCSCKLCCPLSLEAEKAVVRADGKENSPVVKKENSPAVSLQPNPQVNRNPAVQIPTRNPSVSTTNGQSPSVKPTPTPNRIIPPPTLTPTSLPQPRSLDQQVDSQYNKFLCRTGEVVWFFREKNNAWGLGLVLQRWIPKDGSSTRAHKIQPLSHPFQHPEPEVIVADGKVKPWLAWSAPSCTYPYLQQNHHLPYEQVDWNALLSGRLGPGNAEVDASILAAKSIDATYSLFERVKTTPSNSGYEERHWNGLYFGAEKIWNGDIIRLRMLGDPIMIITDIVERVSTTASTPSSSVHIIGDVFTYALLPVTDPSNPPEPNQNGVSLRMREDMRWRNQFLIPATRSKAYWKLMKVQQRVDLPEIKGRWYETSIVFVESFQKAVKNGEGGNGIWMNTRGDATNLGPAAGTKQENRVEAFGDALPKNTQLIDGLEPPADLGNVTGQAPQGMQGMDLPSTDSGFALDDFMNLDSMDDGAMGFNDGFNFG
;
A
#
# COMPACT_ATOMS: atom_id res chain seq x y z
N MET A 1 49.13 19.77 21.86
CA MET A 1 48.76 18.34 21.92
C MET A 1 47.43 18.24 22.66
N ALA A 2 46.35 17.87 21.97
CA ALA A 2 45.04 17.73 22.58
C ALA A 2 44.99 16.39 23.34
N THR A 3 44.81 16.47 24.66
CA THR A 3 44.58 15.32 25.53
C THR A 3 43.35 14.56 25.05
N ALA A 4 43.55 13.33 24.57
CA ALA A 4 42.47 12.44 24.17
C ALA A 4 41.61 12.11 25.39
N VAL A 5 40.37 12.61 25.39
CA VAL A 5 39.38 12.23 26.38
C VAL A 5 39.04 10.75 26.12
N MET A 6 39.60 9.84 26.92
CA MET A 6 39.33 8.42 26.82
C MET A 6 37.91 8.13 27.31
N THR A 7 36.94 8.12 26.39
CA THR A 7 35.66 7.48 26.65
C THR A 7 35.85 5.97 26.58
N GLN A 8 35.34 5.20 27.55
CA GLN A 8 35.38 3.72 27.52
C GLN A 8 34.60 3.13 26.32
N PHE A 9 33.81 3.97 25.65
CA PHE A 9 33.00 3.62 24.49
C PHE A 9 33.60 4.23 23.22
N TYR A 10 33.41 3.56 22.08
CA TYR A 10 33.71 4.07 20.75
C TYR A 10 32.84 5.33 20.47
N PRO A 11 33.43 6.53 20.38
CA PRO A 11 32.66 7.76 20.30
C PRO A 11 32.18 8.03 18.87
N LEU A 12 30.92 8.46 18.75
CA LEU A 12 30.31 8.94 17.51
C LEU A 12 29.98 10.42 17.62
N PHE A 13 30.26 11.17 16.57
CA PHE A 13 30.08 12.62 16.54
C PHE A 13 29.00 12.98 15.51
N PRO A 14 27.77 13.33 15.93
CA PRO A 14 26.76 13.83 15.01
C PRO A 14 27.18 15.23 14.53
N HIS A 15 27.32 15.40 13.21
CA HIS A 15 27.82 16.65 12.61
C HIS A 15 26.71 17.64 12.25
N LYS A 16 25.50 17.14 11.97
CA LYS A 16 24.32 17.96 11.64
C LYS A 16 23.36 18.00 12.82
N SER A 17 22.64 19.12 12.94
CA SER A 17 21.53 19.28 13.87
C SER A 17 20.56 20.33 13.37
N ASP A 18 19.28 20.08 13.58
CA ASP A 18 18.20 21.05 13.42
C ASP A 18 17.66 21.58 14.76
N GLY A 19 18.30 21.19 15.88
CA GLY A 19 17.87 21.58 17.21
C GLY A 19 17.82 23.10 17.40
N CYS A 20 16.68 23.60 17.87
CA CYS A 20 16.44 25.01 18.15
C CYS A 20 16.19 25.21 19.66
N ASP A 21 16.99 26.04 20.33
CA ASP A 21 16.80 26.39 21.75
C ASP A 21 15.61 27.34 21.97
N GLU A 22 15.27 28.15 20.96
CA GLU A 22 14.14 29.09 20.94
C GLU A 22 13.38 28.96 19.62
N ILE A 23 12.06 29.16 19.65
CA ILE A 23 11.20 29.15 18.45
C ILE A 23 10.26 30.36 18.44
N LEU A 24 9.95 30.85 17.24
CA LEU A 24 8.96 31.89 17.04
C LEU A 24 7.55 31.26 17.04
N SER A 25 6.74 31.58 18.05
CA SER A 25 5.35 31.11 18.13
C SER A 25 4.42 32.30 18.33
N LYS A 26 3.53 32.54 17.36
CA LYS A 26 2.59 33.67 17.36
C LYS A 26 3.28 35.03 17.58
N GLY A 27 4.46 35.23 16.98
CA GLY A 27 5.22 36.47 17.07
C GLY A 27 6.07 36.65 18.34
N LEU A 28 6.05 35.67 19.26
CA LEU A 28 6.86 35.69 20.47
C LEU A 28 7.94 34.60 20.42
N ASN A 29 9.17 34.96 20.79
CA ASN A 29 10.25 33.99 21.00
C ASN A 29 9.99 33.24 22.31
N ILE A 30 9.79 31.93 22.20
CA ILE A 30 9.60 31.05 23.35
C ILE A 30 10.72 30.00 23.39
N LYS A 31 11.12 29.61 24.60
CA LYS A 31 12.10 28.53 24.79
C LYS A 31 11.53 27.20 24.34
N ASN A 32 12.34 26.41 23.64
CA ASN A 32 12.00 25.05 23.23
C ASN A 32 12.31 24.06 24.35
N GLY A 33 11.59 24.20 25.46
CA GLY A 33 11.75 23.42 26.68
C GLY A 33 10.50 23.46 27.54
N PRO A 34 10.54 22.86 28.74
CA PRO A 34 9.53 23.10 29.77
C PRO A 34 9.39 24.60 30.06
N ASN A 35 8.17 25.05 30.33
CA ASN A 35 7.91 26.45 30.66
C ASN A 35 8.34 26.78 32.11
N ALA A 36 8.33 28.07 32.49
CA ALA A 36 8.77 28.50 33.82
C ALA A 36 8.04 27.79 34.97
N SER A 37 6.71 27.63 34.88
CA SER A 37 5.93 26.91 35.89
C SER A 37 6.27 25.41 35.97
N GLN A 38 6.67 24.80 34.86
CA GLN A 38 7.08 23.39 34.82
C GLN A 38 8.49 23.17 35.36
N LEU A 39 9.28 24.22 35.53
CA LEU A 39 10.61 24.16 36.14
C LEU A 39 10.58 24.54 37.63
N ASP A 40 9.42 24.98 38.13
CA ASP A 40 9.26 25.41 39.51
C ASP A 40 9.30 24.23 40.47
N GLN A 41 10.32 24.20 41.32
CA GLN A 41 10.55 23.13 42.29
C GLN A 41 9.77 23.34 43.59
N THR A 42 9.03 24.45 43.71
CA THR A 42 8.28 24.81 44.91
C THR A 42 7.20 23.77 45.18
N PRO A 43 7.20 23.12 46.35
CA PRO A 43 6.15 22.17 46.71
C PRO A 43 4.77 22.86 46.78
N ASN A 44 3.73 22.16 46.34
CA ASN A 44 2.35 22.61 46.46
C ASN A 44 1.87 22.62 47.94
N ALA A 45 0.62 23.04 48.19
CA ALA A 45 0.04 23.11 49.53
C ALA A 45 0.04 21.76 50.28
N GLN A 46 0.21 20.64 49.56
CA GLN A 46 0.31 19.28 50.09
C GLN A 46 1.78 18.81 50.24
N GLY A 47 2.77 19.70 50.10
CA GLY A 47 4.19 19.38 50.21
C GLY A 47 4.76 18.57 49.03
N GLN A 48 4.06 18.52 47.89
CA GLN A 48 4.46 17.75 46.70
C GLN A 48 5.06 18.69 45.65
N ALA A 49 6.22 18.35 45.09
CA ALA A 49 6.80 19.07 43.95
C ALA A 49 6.61 18.24 42.67
N ASP A 50 6.19 18.89 41.58
CA ASP A 50 5.96 18.28 40.27
C ASP A 50 6.61 19.17 39.20
N TYR A 51 7.84 18.83 38.78
CA TYR A 51 8.68 19.70 37.95
C TYR A 51 9.61 18.94 37.02
N TYR A 52 10.12 19.63 35.99
CA TYR A 52 11.11 19.14 35.05
C TYR A 52 12.51 19.63 35.44
N ARG A 53 13.51 18.77 35.34
CA ARG A 53 14.92 19.09 35.56
C ARG A 53 15.74 18.71 34.34
N VAL A 54 16.70 19.55 33.95
CA VAL A 54 17.68 19.18 32.91
C VAL A 54 18.55 18.05 33.44
N ILE A 55 18.79 17.03 32.60
CA ILE A 55 19.70 15.93 32.92
C ILE A 55 21.09 16.30 32.40
N SER A 56 22.09 16.30 33.28
CA SER A 56 23.48 16.56 32.89
C SER A 56 24.07 15.44 32.04
N LYS A 57 25.05 15.78 31.20
CA LYS A 57 25.72 14.87 30.25
C LYS A 57 26.33 13.64 30.93
N ASP A 58 26.79 13.80 32.15
CA ASP A 58 27.49 12.78 32.94
C ASP A 58 26.55 11.91 33.79
N GLU A 59 25.25 12.23 33.82
CA GLU A 59 24.28 11.43 34.56
C GLU A 59 23.97 10.09 33.83
N PRO A 60 23.76 8.98 34.57
CA PRO A 60 23.55 7.66 33.98
C PRO A 60 22.43 7.62 32.93
N LYS A 61 21.35 8.38 33.14
CA LYS A 61 20.19 8.44 32.21
C LYS A 61 20.55 9.12 30.88
N HIS A 62 21.40 10.16 30.92
CA HIS A 62 21.89 10.83 29.73
C HIS A 62 22.91 9.97 28.97
N ILE A 63 23.79 9.27 29.72
CA ILE A 63 24.73 8.29 29.15
C ILE A 63 23.97 7.15 28.46
N ASP A 64 22.93 6.59 29.10
CA ASP A 64 22.08 5.54 28.53
C ASP A 64 21.41 5.97 27.21
N TRP A 65 20.84 7.18 27.16
CA TRP A 65 20.30 7.75 25.94
C TRP A 65 21.34 7.80 24.82
N ARG A 66 22.52 8.36 25.09
CA ARG A 66 23.60 8.49 24.11
C ARG A 66 24.17 7.14 23.66
N LYS A 67 24.22 6.14 24.55
CA LYS A 67 24.67 4.77 24.22
C LYS A 67 23.67 4.07 23.31
N LYS A 68 22.37 4.15 23.63
CA LYS A 68 21.31 3.56 22.79
C LYS A 68 21.29 4.18 21.40
N LEU A 69 21.35 5.51 21.32
CA LEU A 69 21.39 6.22 20.04
C LEU A 69 22.66 5.91 19.25
N GLY A 70 23.83 5.89 19.91
CA GLY A 70 25.11 5.55 19.27
C GLY A 70 25.10 4.13 18.72
N GLY A 71 24.61 3.16 19.50
CA GLY A 71 24.47 1.76 19.08
C GLY A 71 23.57 1.58 17.87
N MET A 72 22.40 2.24 17.88
CA MET A 72 21.48 2.19 16.74
C MET A 72 22.10 2.86 15.49
N LEU A 73 22.80 3.98 15.65
CA LEU A 73 23.41 4.70 14.53
C LEU A 73 24.60 3.95 13.91
N LEU A 74 25.47 3.38 14.73
CA LEU A 74 26.61 2.57 14.24
C LEU A 74 26.15 1.30 13.54
N ARG A 75 25.06 0.69 14.03
CA ARG A 75 24.47 -0.48 13.40
C ARG A 75 23.92 -0.16 12.01
N GLU A 76 23.31 1.01 11.85
CA GLU A 76 22.69 1.41 10.59
C GLU A 76 23.72 1.91 9.56
N LEU A 77 24.73 2.67 10.00
CA LEU A 77 25.67 3.37 9.09
C LEU A 77 27.09 2.81 9.09
N GLY A 78 27.50 2.08 10.13
CA GLY A 78 28.90 1.67 10.34
C GLY A 78 29.35 0.45 9.54
N GLY A 79 28.43 -0.29 8.91
CA GLY A 79 28.76 -1.54 8.23
C GLY A 79 29.18 -2.68 9.17
N LYS A 80 29.42 -3.87 8.61
CA LYS A 80 29.73 -5.10 9.37
C LYS A 80 31.08 -5.05 10.08
N GLN A 81 32.03 -4.27 9.58
CA GLN A 81 33.36 -4.10 10.19
C GLN A 81 33.34 -3.41 11.57
N HIS A 82 32.19 -2.90 12.00
CA HIS A 82 32.01 -2.26 13.31
C HIS A 82 30.99 -3.00 14.18
N GLU A 83 30.61 -4.23 13.81
CA GLU A 83 29.64 -5.06 14.54
C GLU A 83 30.06 -5.32 16.00
N ASP A 84 31.36 -5.55 16.23
CA ASP A 84 31.96 -5.71 17.55
C ASP A 84 31.77 -4.47 18.45
N LYS A 85 31.58 -3.29 17.84
CA LYS A 85 31.47 -2.00 18.52
C LYS A 85 30.03 -1.55 18.74
N TRP A 86 29.02 -2.21 18.19
CA TRP A 86 27.61 -1.79 18.31
C TRP A 86 27.15 -1.63 19.76
N THR A 87 27.59 -2.53 20.65
CA THR A 87 27.23 -2.49 22.08
C THR A 87 28.17 -1.63 22.92
N GLN A 88 29.30 -1.21 22.34
CA GLN A 88 30.37 -0.45 23.00
C GLN A 88 30.55 0.94 22.40
N CYS A 89 29.55 1.49 21.70
CA CYS A 89 29.61 2.84 21.15
C CYS A 89 28.66 3.81 21.87
N ILE A 90 28.95 5.10 21.73
CA ILE A 90 28.19 6.19 22.36
C ILE A 90 28.17 7.41 21.46
N LEU A 91 27.05 8.14 21.39
CA LEU A 91 27.11 9.51 20.91
C LEU A 91 27.94 10.36 21.87
N PHE A 92 28.99 11.01 21.37
CA PHE A 92 29.82 11.89 22.18
C PHE A 92 29.00 13.01 22.81
N ASP A 93 28.06 13.57 22.04
CA ASP A 93 27.02 14.49 22.51
C ASP A 93 25.70 14.25 21.78
N LEU A 94 24.61 14.78 22.33
CA LEU A 94 23.36 14.90 21.57
C LEU A 94 23.52 15.98 20.48
N PRO A 95 22.76 15.92 19.37
CA PRO A 95 22.82 16.96 18.34
C PRO A 95 22.59 18.35 18.93
N LYS A 96 23.33 19.34 18.44
CA LYS A 96 23.31 20.73 18.96
C LYS A 96 21.88 21.27 19.06
N GLY A 97 21.52 21.89 20.19
CA GLY A 97 20.18 22.44 20.41
C GLY A 97 19.14 21.42 20.93
N TYR A 98 19.51 20.15 21.08
CA TYR A 98 18.71 19.17 21.80
C TYR A 98 19.13 19.03 23.26
N ARG A 99 18.15 18.99 24.18
CA ARG A 99 18.39 18.91 25.64
C ARG A 99 17.45 17.90 26.30
N LEU A 100 18.01 17.07 27.16
CA LEU A 100 17.28 16.03 27.87
C LEU A 100 16.79 16.56 29.23
N TYR A 101 15.52 16.32 29.53
CA TYR A 101 14.89 16.66 30.80
C TYR A 101 14.30 15.40 31.44
N GLU A 102 14.23 15.34 32.76
CA GLU A 102 13.42 14.33 33.46
C GLU A 102 12.29 15.00 34.23
N HIS A 103 11.19 14.28 34.37
CA HIS A 103 10.06 14.70 35.17
C HIS A 103 10.17 14.13 36.59
N ILE A 104 10.21 15.00 37.59
CA ILE A 104 10.33 14.67 39.00
C ILE A 104 8.99 14.94 39.69
N LYS A 105 8.50 13.92 40.43
CA LYS A 105 7.36 14.05 41.35
C LYS A 105 7.77 13.61 42.75
N SER A 106 7.62 14.48 43.75
CA SER A 106 7.85 14.14 45.16
C SER A 106 6.52 14.04 45.93
N LYS A 107 6.48 13.20 46.97
CA LYS A 107 5.36 13.13 47.92
C LYS A 107 5.64 14.00 49.15
N ALA A 108 4.59 14.31 49.92
CA ALA A 108 4.54 15.22 51.06
C ALA A 108 5.67 15.07 52.10
N ASP A 109 6.22 13.86 52.28
CA ASP A 109 7.25 13.58 53.29
C ASP A 109 8.69 13.93 52.87
N GLY A 110 8.90 14.55 51.70
CA GLY A 110 10.24 14.90 51.22
C GLY A 110 11.15 13.70 50.90
N GLN A 111 10.70 12.46 51.16
CA GLN A 111 11.42 11.24 50.81
C GLN A 111 11.23 10.92 49.33
N GLN A 112 12.29 11.12 48.54
CA GLN A 112 12.48 10.42 47.28
C GLN A 112 12.78 8.94 47.62
N LYS A 113 11.79 8.03 47.55
CA LYS A 113 12.04 6.59 47.69
C LYS A 113 11.69 5.81 46.43
N ALA A 114 12.67 5.03 45.97
CA ALA A 114 12.46 3.83 45.17
C ALA A 114 11.64 2.83 45.99
N VAL A 115 10.33 2.77 45.76
CA VAL A 115 9.46 1.81 46.46
C VAL A 115 9.44 0.50 45.68
N LYS A 116 10.12 -0.52 46.22
CA LYS A 116 9.91 -1.93 45.88
C LYS A 116 8.54 -2.34 46.42
N ASN A 117 7.59 -2.62 45.53
CA ASN A 117 6.66 -3.76 45.62
C ASN A 117 5.74 -3.80 44.38
N HIS A 118 5.98 -4.78 43.52
CA HIS A 118 5.00 -5.72 42.96
C HIS A 118 5.75 -6.69 42.03
N SER A 119 5.36 -7.96 42.06
CA SER A 119 5.70 -9.01 41.09
C SER A 119 5.16 -8.66 39.70
N GLY A 120 5.77 -7.64 39.08
CA GLY A 120 5.27 -6.95 37.90
C GLY A 120 5.88 -5.56 37.66
N GLY A 121 6.91 -5.16 38.42
CA GLY A 121 7.88 -4.15 37.97
C GLY A 121 7.36 -2.71 37.79
N GLY A 122 6.59 -2.20 38.75
CA GLY A 122 6.24 -0.77 38.81
C GLY A 122 7.37 0.05 39.44
N HIS A 123 8.38 0.41 38.64
CA HIS A 123 9.12 1.65 38.93
C HIS A 123 8.17 2.81 38.62
N ASP A 124 8.01 3.75 39.54
CA ASP A 124 7.47 5.06 39.22
C ASP A 124 8.36 5.64 38.11
N ARG A 125 7.86 5.65 36.87
CA ARG A 125 8.69 5.89 35.69
C ARG A 125 9.07 7.36 35.68
N GLN A 126 10.32 7.65 36.05
CA GLN A 126 10.93 8.96 35.81
C GLN A 126 11.32 9.06 34.33
N ASP A 127 10.32 9.27 33.48
CA ASP A 127 10.47 9.41 32.04
C ASP A 127 11.38 10.60 31.70
N ALA A 128 12.26 10.39 30.72
CA ALA A 128 13.11 11.43 30.17
C ALA A 128 12.56 11.92 28.83
N TYR A 129 12.65 13.22 28.60
CA TYR A 129 12.10 13.92 27.45
C TYR A 129 13.19 14.73 26.76
N LEU A 130 13.40 14.46 25.48
CA LEU A 130 14.33 15.18 24.64
C LEU A 130 13.60 16.31 23.91
N TYR A 131 13.94 17.54 24.28
CA TYR A 131 13.46 18.78 23.66
C TYR A 131 14.48 19.31 22.64
N GLY A 132 14.04 20.18 21.74
CA GLY A 132 14.89 20.81 20.71
C GLY A 132 14.31 20.79 19.29
N HIS A 133 13.28 19.98 19.02
CA HIS A 133 12.69 19.86 17.68
C HIS A 133 12.11 21.20 17.17
N PRO A 134 12.31 21.59 15.89
CA PRO A 134 11.88 22.90 15.35
C PRO A 134 10.39 23.20 15.45
N LYS A 135 9.55 22.16 15.40
CA LYS A 135 8.09 22.28 15.64
C LYS A 135 7.70 22.67 17.09
N GLY A 136 8.67 22.91 17.98
CA GLY A 136 8.49 23.56 19.28
C GLY A 136 8.31 22.64 20.49
N PRO A 137 8.12 23.21 21.70
CA PRO A 137 8.21 22.47 22.97
C PRO A 137 7.12 21.42 23.18
N LYS A 138 6.03 21.47 22.40
CA LYS A 138 5.00 20.41 22.39
C LYS A 138 5.44 19.16 21.63
N LYS A 139 6.45 19.27 20.76
CA LYS A 139 6.98 18.20 19.91
C LYS A 139 8.33 17.73 20.50
N ARG A 140 8.25 16.89 21.53
CA ARG A 140 9.41 16.31 22.24
C ARG A 140 9.43 14.79 22.10
N PHE A 141 10.62 14.20 22.08
CA PHE A 141 10.78 12.75 22.03
C PHE A 141 10.82 12.17 23.45
N ARG A 142 10.15 11.04 23.69
CA ARG A 142 10.02 10.42 25.02
C ARG A 142 10.94 9.22 25.23
N SER A 143 11.67 8.82 24.19
CA SER A 143 12.64 7.73 24.27
C SER A 143 13.72 7.85 23.17
N PRO A 144 14.87 7.18 23.33
CA PRO A 144 15.88 7.08 22.28
C PRO A 144 15.31 6.50 20.98
N VAL A 145 14.40 5.53 21.07
CA VAL A 145 13.77 4.88 19.91
C VAL A 145 12.89 5.84 19.14
N GLU A 146 12.15 6.73 19.82
CA GLU A 146 11.35 7.77 19.15
C GLU A 146 12.23 8.81 18.44
N PHE A 147 13.40 9.12 19.00
CA PHE A 147 14.32 10.10 18.40
C PHE A 147 15.17 9.51 17.27
N PHE A 148 15.48 8.21 17.31
CA PHE A 148 16.42 7.60 16.39
C PHE A 148 16.14 7.82 14.89
N PRO A 149 14.89 7.71 14.38
CA PRO A 149 14.62 8.00 12.97
C PRO A 149 14.97 9.45 12.58
N HIS A 150 14.82 10.40 13.51
CA HIS A 150 15.22 11.79 13.30
C HIS A 150 16.74 11.95 13.30
N LEU A 151 17.43 11.29 14.24
CA LEU A 151 18.89 11.27 14.29
C LEU A 151 19.52 10.62 13.04
N LEU A 152 18.92 9.54 12.55
CA LEU A 152 19.35 8.87 11.33
C LEU A 152 19.19 9.80 10.13
N TRP A 153 18.01 10.42 9.97
CA TRP A 153 17.78 11.44 8.95
C TRP A 153 18.79 12.59 9.01
N LEU A 154 19.05 13.16 10.20
CA LEU A 154 20.09 14.17 10.39
C LEU A 154 21.47 13.69 9.92
N SER A 155 21.75 12.39 10.03
CA SER A 155 23.06 11.81 9.71
C SER A 155 23.19 11.39 8.23
N THR A 156 22.09 11.16 7.52
CA THR A 156 22.09 10.61 6.16
C THR A 156 21.54 11.54 5.10
N ASP A 157 20.62 12.45 5.44
CA ASP A 157 19.99 13.32 4.47
C ASP A 157 20.88 14.53 4.17
N GLU A 158 21.31 14.66 2.93
CA GLU A 158 22.14 15.79 2.50
C GLU A 158 21.33 17.07 2.34
N THR A 159 20.05 16.95 1.96
CA THR A 159 19.17 18.06 1.61
C THR A 159 18.55 18.78 2.81
N ALA A 160 18.63 18.19 4.00
CA ALA A 160 17.89 18.61 5.19
C ALA A 160 16.39 18.77 4.94
N ASN A 161 15.81 17.92 4.08
CA ASN A 161 14.39 17.94 3.78
C ASN A 161 13.60 17.11 4.80
N TYR A 162 12.69 17.76 5.54
CA TYR A 162 11.86 17.12 6.57
C TYR A 162 10.91 16.04 6.04
N ASP A 163 10.57 16.07 4.74
CA ASP A 163 9.72 15.04 4.12
C ASP A 163 10.46 13.69 4.00
N ASN A 164 11.79 13.71 4.01
CA ASN A 164 12.63 12.50 4.06
C ASN A 164 12.77 11.92 5.47
N CYS A 165 12.25 12.61 6.50
CA CYS A 165 12.37 12.21 7.90
C CYS A 165 11.18 11.34 8.35
N SER A 166 11.46 10.08 8.72
CA SER A 166 10.44 9.11 9.17
C SER A 166 10.08 9.19 10.67
N CYS A 167 10.60 10.18 11.41
CA CYS A 167 10.31 10.31 12.84
C CYS A 167 8.86 10.73 13.10
N LYS A 168 8.30 10.32 14.25
CA LYS A 168 6.90 10.62 14.64
C LYS A 168 6.56 12.11 14.67
N LEU A 169 7.54 12.98 14.88
CA LEU A 169 7.30 14.43 14.96
C LEU A 169 7.29 15.09 13.58
N CYS A 170 8.07 14.58 12.63
CA CYS A 170 8.09 15.01 11.23
C CYS A 170 6.90 14.41 10.48
N CYS A 171 6.67 13.10 10.63
CA CYS A 171 5.58 12.33 10.03
C CYS A 171 4.66 11.70 11.11
N PRO A 172 3.74 12.46 11.72
CA PRO A 172 2.89 11.99 12.82
C PRO A 172 1.87 10.91 12.42
N LEU A 173 1.61 10.73 11.13
CA LEU A 173 0.61 9.79 10.62
C LEU A 173 1.15 8.36 10.45
N SER A 174 2.47 8.14 10.47
CA SER A 174 3.06 6.83 10.15
C SER A 174 3.24 5.87 11.35
N LEU A 175 3.07 6.30 12.61
CA LEU A 175 3.51 5.52 13.80
C LEU A 175 2.43 5.21 14.85
N GLU A 176 1.17 5.57 14.63
CA GLU A 176 0.07 5.21 15.57
C GLU A 176 -0.48 3.79 15.36
N ALA A 177 -0.02 3.08 14.32
CA ALA A 177 -0.50 1.75 13.92
C ALA A 177 0.14 0.55 14.65
N GLU A 178 1.22 0.73 15.45
CA GLU A 178 2.00 -0.41 16.01
C GLU A 178 1.66 -0.83 17.46
N LYS A 179 0.73 -0.17 18.18
CA LYS A 179 0.55 -0.41 19.63
C LYS A 179 -0.63 -1.28 20.08
N ALA A 180 -1.28 -2.01 19.18
CA ALA A 180 -2.27 -3.00 19.59
C ALA A 180 -1.84 -4.40 19.14
N VAL A 181 -1.58 -5.26 20.15
CA VAL A 181 -1.68 -6.73 20.20
C VAL A 181 -0.41 -7.37 20.78
N VAL A 182 -0.33 -7.41 22.11
CA VAL A 182 0.18 -8.59 22.85
C VAL A 182 -0.54 -8.64 24.21
N ARG A 183 -1.60 -9.45 24.33
CA ARG A 183 -1.92 -10.18 25.57
C ARG A 183 -2.50 -11.53 25.20
N ALA A 184 -1.82 -12.56 25.69
CA ALA A 184 -2.08 -13.98 25.49
C ALA A 184 -3.24 -14.49 26.36
N ASP A 185 -3.76 -15.65 25.93
CA ASP A 185 -4.91 -16.39 26.40
C ASP A 185 -4.93 -16.83 27.89
N GLY A 186 -6.16 -16.89 28.42
CA GLY A 186 -6.72 -18.11 29.01
C GLY A 186 -6.52 -18.39 30.50
N LYS A 187 -7.61 -18.28 31.29
CA LYS A 187 -8.10 -19.37 32.17
C LYS A 187 -9.48 -19.10 32.77
N GLU A 188 -10.31 -20.14 32.68
CA GLU A 188 -11.62 -20.30 33.30
C GLU A 188 -11.59 -20.10 34.82
N ASN A 189 -12.70 -19.59 35.37
CA ASN A 189 -13.32 -20.10 36.60
C ASN A 189 -14.75 -19.56 36.74
N SER A 190 -15.72 -20.48 36.76
CA SER A 190 -17.11 -20.25 37.18
C SER A 190 -17.21 -20.14 38.71
N PRO A 191 -18.25 -19.47 39.24
CA PRO A 191 -19.24 -20.25 40.02
C PRO A 191 -20.71 -19.79 39.89
N VAL A 192 -21.59 -20.74 39.54
CA VAL A 192 -22.70 -21.31 40.36
C VAL A 192 -23.65 -20.36 41.15
N VAL A 193 -24.92 -20.32 40.67
CA VAL A 193 -26.24 -20.40 41.39
C VAL A 193 -26.94 -19.11 41.90
N LYS A 194 -28.10 -18.77 41.30
CA LYS A 194 -29.46 -19.05 41.80
C LYS A 194 -30.58 -18.75 40.77
N LYS A 195 -31.55 -19.68 40.71
CA LYS A 195 -32.86 -19.65 40.04
C LYS A 195 -33.80 -18.61 40.69
N GLU A 196 -34.76 -18.06 39.94
CA GLU A 196 -36.20 -18.36 40.13
C GLU A 196 -37.14 -17.86 39.00
N ASN A 197 -38.10 -18.75 38.70
CA ASN A 197 -39.51 -18.62 38.28
C ASN A 197 -39.96 -18.19 36.87
N SER A 198 -40.50 -19.20 36.17
CA SER A 198 -41.54 -19.16 35.11
C SER A 198 -42.95 -18.92 35.72
N PRO A 199 -44.07 -18.78 34.94
CA PRO A 199 -44.65 -19.90 34.17
C PRO A 199 -45.30 -19.58 32.79
N ALA A 200 -45.13 -20.57 31.89
CA ALA A 200 -46.07 -21.25 30.98
C ALA A 200 -47.14 -20.49 30.15
N VAL A 201 -47.24 -20.82 28.84
CA VAL A 201 -48.39 -21.52 28.21
C VAL A 201 -47.91 -22.31 26.96
N SER A 202 -48.51 -23.49 26.79
CA SER A 202 -48.33 -24.57 25.80
C SER A 202 -49.02 -24.36 24.43
N LEU A 203 -48.60 -25.10 23.38
CA LEU A 203 -49.42 -26.11 22.64
C LEU A 203 -48.67 -26.67 21.39
N GLN A 204 -48.73 -27.99 21.18
CA GLN A 204 -48.32 -28.79 19.99
C GLN A 204 -49.57 -29.06 19.07
N PRO A 205 -49.60 -29.91 17.99
CA PRO A 205 -48.59 -30.78 17.34
C PRO A 205 -48.55 -30.87 15.77
N ASN A 206 -47.54 -31.62 15.29
CA ASN A 206 -47.11 -32.22 13.98
C ASN A 206 -48.20 -32.78 12.99
N PRO A 207 -47.92 -33.34 11.75
CA PRO A 207 -46.74 -34.15 11.32
C PRO A 207 -46.21 -34.14 9.83
N GLN A 208 -44.94 -34.60 9.67
CA GLN A 208 -44.29 -35.46 8.62
C GLN A 208 -44.25 -35.02 7.12
N VAL A 209 -43.18 -35.23 6.32
CA VAL A 209 -42.51 -36.50 5.89
C VAL A 209 -41.10 -36.25 5.30
N ASN A 210 -40.08 -36.87 5.92
CA ASN A 210 -39.04 -37.79 5.40
C ASN A 210 -38.22 -37.51 4.10
N ARG A 211 -36.88 -37.39 4.19
CA ARG A 211 -35.87 -38.48 3.98
C ARG A 211 -34.41 -37.97 4.11
N ASN A 212 -33.59 -38.77 4.80
CA ASN A 212 -32.14 -38.69 5.08
C ASN A 212 -31.53 -40.04 4.56
N PRO A 213 -30.27 -40.51 4.82
CA PRO A 213 -29.02 -39.89 5.37
C PRO A 213 -27.69 -40.44 4.75
N ALA A 214 -26.52 -39.99 5.25
CA ALA A 214 -25.29 -40.81 5.31
C ALA A 214 -24.40 -40.49 6.56
N VAL A 215 -24.71 -41.21 7.64
CA VAL A 215 -23.88 -41.91 8.66
C VAL A 215 -22.46 -41.41 9.05
N GLN A 216 -22.31 -41.05 10.34
CA GLN A 216 -21.09 -41.14 11.16
C GLN A 216 -21.13 -42.42 12.02
N ILE A 217 -19.96 -43.03 12.28
CA ILE A 217 -19.79 -44.16 13.23
C ILE A 217 -18.76 -43.78 14.31
N PRO A 218 -19.07 -43.93 15.62
CA PRO A 218 -18.10 -43.90 16.71
C PRO A 218 -17.90 -45.28 17.36
N THR A 219 -16.71 -45.57 17.92
CA THR A 219 -16.37 -46.60 18.93
C THR A 219 -14.83 -46.64 19.06
N ARG A 220 -14.11 -46.97 20.16
CA ARG A 220 -14.39 -47.40 21.54
C ARG A 220 -13.03 -47.50 22.27
N ASN A 221 -12.98 -47.14 23.56
CA ASN A 221 -11.88 -47.46 24.50
C ASN A 221 -11.92 -48.93 24.95
N PRO A 222 -10.77 -49.51 25.35
CA PRO A 222 -10.72 -50.15 26.67
C PRO A 222 -9.45 -49.87 27.49
N SER A 223 -9.57 -50.28 28.74
CA SER A 223 -8.92 -49.89 29.98
C SER A 223 -7.74 -50.78 30.43
N VAL A 224 -6.81 -50.14 31.17
CA VAL A 224 -6.13 -50.57 32.42
C VAL A 224 -5.18 -51.79 32.40
N SER A 225 -3.91 -51.52 32.74
CA SER A 225 -3.17 -52.29 33.75
C SER A 225 -2.16 -51.39 34.49
N THR A 226 -2.20 -51.49 35.81
CA THR A 226 -1.44 -50.73 36.81
C THR A 226 -0.20 -51.50 37.25
N THR A 227 0.95 -50.84 37.33
CA THR A 227 2.05 -51.25 38.21
C THR A 227 2.67 -50.04 38.90
N ASN A 228 2.75 -50.16 40.23
CA ASN A 228 3.31 -49.17 41.15
C ASN A 228 4.84 -49.17 41.09
N GLY A 229 5.44 -47.98 41.00
CA GLY A 229 6.86 -47.75 41.21
C GLY A 229 7.08 -46.33 41.74
N GLN A 230 7.11 -46.19 43.07
CA GLN A 230 7.50 -44.95 43.74
C GLN A 230 9.02 -44.77 43.65
N SER A 231 9.47 -43.60 43.22
CA SER A 231 10.84 -43.09 43.43
C SER A 231 10.83 -41.54 43.42
N PRO A 232 11.76 -40.90 44.15
CA PRO A 232 11.54 -39.58 44.71
C PRO A 232 11.89 -38.41 43.78
N SER A 233 11.20 -37.29 44.03
CA SER A 233 11.32 -35.98 43.39
C SER A 233 12.75 -35.42 43.43
N VAL A 234 13.34 -35.23 42.25
CA VAL A 234 14.54 -34.42 42.04
C VAL A 234 14.10 -33.03 41.56
N LYS A 235 14.47 -31.99 42.31
CA LYS A 235 14.27 -30.58 41.94
C LYS A 235 14.92 -30.31 40.56
N PRO A 236 14.23 -29.66 39.62
CA PRO A 236 14.86 -29.24 38.37
C PRO A 236 15.81 -28.07 38.63
N THR A 237 17.08 -28.27 38.27
CA THR A 237 18.11 -27.24 38.15
C THR A 237 17.74 -26.26 37.03
N PRO A 238 17.89 -24.93 37.19
CA PRO A 238 17.57 -23.98 36.14
C PRO A 238 18.52 -24.14 34.95
N THR A 239 17.96 -24.41 33.78
CA THR A 239 18.68 -24.42 32.50
C THR A 239 19.09 -23.01 32.10
N PRO A 240 20.28 -22.83 31.47
CA PRO A 240 20.72 -21.53 30.99
C PRO A 240 19.75 -20.99 29.92
N ASN A 241 19.48 -19.69 29.99
CA ASN A 241 18.60 -18.95 29.09
C ASN A 241 18.87 -19.30 27.62
N ARG A 242 17.97 -20.08 27.03
CA ARG A 242 17.96 -20.37 25.60
C ARG A 242 17.58 -19.09 24.88
N ILE A 243 18.52 -18.52 24.12
CA ILE A 243 18.28 -17.36 23.26
C ILE A 243 17.19 -17.76 22.26
N ILE A 244 16.00 -17.17 22.40
CA ILE A 244 14.90 -17.36 21.45
C ILE A 244 15.27 -16.52 20.21
N PRO A 245 15.43 -17.13 19.02
CA PRO A 245 15.68 -16.36 17.80
C PRO A 245 14.52 -15.38 17.56
N PRO A 246 14.80 -14.20 17.00
CA PRO A 246 13.74 -13.23 16.70
C PRO A 246 12.65 -13.89 15.84
N PRO A 247 11.38 -13.53 16.04
CA PRO A 247 10.27 -14.13 15.31
C PRO A 247 10.47 -13.91 13.80
N THR A 248 10.50 -15.01 13.06
CA THR A 248 10.58 -14.99 11.61
C THR A 248 9.27 -14.41 11.07
N LEU A 249 9.35 -13.42 10.16
CA LEU A 249 8.17 -12.92 9.46
C LEU A 249 7.53 -14.06 8.66
N THR A 250 6.29 -14.40 8.98
CA THR A 250 5.50 -15.40 8.24
C THR A 250 4.37 -14.72 7.49
N PRO A 251 4.25 -14.93 6.18
CA PRO A 251 3.20 -14.31 5.38
C PRO A 251 1.82 -14.81 5.80
N THR A 252 0.84 -13.93 5.67
CA THR A 252 -0.58 -14.22 5.84
C THR A 252 -1.05 -15.21 4.78
N SER A 253 -2.02 -16.08 5.12
CA SER A 253 -2.68 -16.93 4.14
C SER A 253 -3.41 -16.09 3.08
N LEU A 254 -3.27 -16.46 1.81
CA LEU A 254 -3.97 -15.81 0.72
C LEU A 254 -5.50 -15.92 0.90
N PRO A 255 -6.26 -14.82 0.71
CA PRO A 255 -7.71 -14.86 0.68
C PRO A 255 -8.21 -15.86 -0.37
N GLN A 256 -9.28 -16.59 -0.04
CA GLN A 256 -9.92 -17.50 -0.99
C GLN A 256 -10.84 -16.70 -1.93
N PRO A 257 -10.78 -16.91 -3.26
CA PRO A 257 -11.70 -16.31 -4.19
C PRO A 257 -13.16 -16.61 -3.85
N ARG A 258 -14.04 -15.62 -4.04
CA ARG A 258 -15.48 -15.70 -3.72
C ARG A 258 -16.37 -15.79 -4.96
N SER A 259 -15.83 -15.52 -6.14
CA SER A 259 -16.53 -15.57 -7.42
C SER A 259 -15.66 -16.22 -8.50
N LEU A 260 -16.31 -16.66 -9.59
CA LEU A 260 -15.60 -17.20 -10.77
C LEU A 260 -14.66 -16.16 -11.38
N ASP A 261 -15.11 -14.89 -11.47
CA ASP A 261 -14.28 -13.78 -11.92
C ASP A 261 -13.03 -13.62 -11.08
N GLN A 262 -13.17 -13.56 -9.75
CA GLN A 262 -12.02 -13.44 -8.85
C GLN A 262 -11.08 -14.65 -8.96
N GLN A 263 -11.64 -15.86 -9.11
CA GLN A 263 -10.86 -17.06 -9.29
C GLN A 263 -10.01 -16.99 -10.57
N VAL A 264 -10.60 -16.56 -11.69
CA VAL A 264 -9.88 -16.43 -12.95
C VAL A 264 -8.92 -15.24 -12.96
N ASP A 265 -9.29 -14.12 -12.33
CA ASP A 265 -8.45 -12.93 -12.17
C ASP A 265 -7.20 -13.16 -11.30
N SER A 266 -7.23 -14.19 -10.45
CA SER A 266 -6.10 -14.64 -9.64
C SER A 266 -5.12 -15.56 -10.39
N GLN A 267 -5.48 -16.02 -11.60
CA GLN A 267 -4.65 -16.91 -12.39
C GLN A 267 -3.67 -16.13 -13.28
N TYR A 268 -2.51 -16.74 -13.49
CA TYR A 268 -1.50 -16.21 -14.40
C TYR A 268 -1.96 -16.27 -15.86
N ASN A 269 -1.75 -15.17 -16.59
CA ASN A 269 -2.00 -15.06 -18.04
C ASN A 269 -3.41 -15.48 -18.48
N LYS A 270 -4.44 -15.10 -17.71
CA LYS A 270 -5.85 -15.29 -18.10
C LYS A 270 -6.45 -14.03 -18.70
N PHE A 271 -6.80 -13.05 -17.88
CA PHE A 271 -7.29 -11.76 -18.36
C PHE A 271 -6.48 -10.63 -17.76
N LEU A 272 -5.84 -9.84 -18.63
CA LEU A 272 -5.12 -8.64 -18.21
C LEU A 272 -6.11 -7.55 -17.75
N CYS A 273 -7.12 -7.30 -18.58
CA CYS A 273 -8.19 -6.35 -18.36
C CYS A 273 -9.49 -7.03 -17.92
N ARG A 274 -10.20 -6.41 -16.99
CA ARG A 274 -11.34 -6.99 -16.26
C ARG A 274 -12.64 -6.24 -16.54
N THR A 275 -13.77 -6.91 -16.34
CA THR A 275 -15.10 -6.29 -16.44
C THR A 275 -15.21 -5.09 -15.50
N GLY A 276 -15.64 -3.95 -16.03
CA GLY A 276 -15.71 -2.68 -15.31
C GLY A 276 -14.45 -1.81 -15.44
N GLU A 277 -13.36 -2.27 -16.05
CA GLU A 277 -12.14 -1.45 -16.20
C GLU A 277 -12.21 -0.49 -17.38
N VAL A 278 -11.52 0.65 -17.25
CA VAL A 278 -11.21 1.53 -18.37
C VAL A 278 -9.95 1.02 -19.05
N VAL A 279 -10.02 0.85 -20.37
CA VAL A 279 -8.94 0.26 -21.17
C VAL A 279 -8.68 1.07 -22.43
N TRP A 280 -7.45 0.99 -22.90
CA TRP A 280 -7.13 1.26 -24.30
C TRP A 280 -7.55 0.06 -25.13
N PHE A 281 -8.21 0.28 -26.25
CA PHE A 281 -8.54 -0.77 -27.20
C PHE A 281 -8.37 -0.30 -28.64
N PHE A 282 -7.92 -1.20 -29.50
CA PHE A 282 -7.67 -0.88 -30.91
C PHE A 282 -8.95 -0.99 -31.73
N ARG A 283 -9.34 0.11 -32.38
CA ARG A 283 -10.54 0.23 -33.20
C ARG A 283 -10.19 0.01 -34.66
N GLU A 284 -10.44 -1.20 -35.17
CA GLU A 284 -10.07 -1.57 -36.55
C GLU A 284 -10.69 -0.65 -37.60
N LYS A 285 -11.94 -0.21 -37.38
CA LYS A 285 -12.65 0.69 -38.30
C LYS A 285 -11.92 2.00 -38.56
N ASN A 286 -11.19 2.50 -37.56
CA ASN A 286 -10.53 3.79 -37.59
C ASN A 286 -9.01 3.66 -37.60
N ASN A 287 -8.48 2.43 -37.60
CA ASN A 287 -7.05 2.13 -37.46
C ASN A 287 -6.38 2.88 -36.28
N ALA A 288 -7.09 3.02 -35.15
CA ALA A 288 -6.66 3.88 -34.05
C ALA A 288 -6.99 3.29 -32.67
N TRP A 289 -6.22 3.68 -31.65
CA TRP A 289 -6.52 3.34 -30.26
C TRP A 289 -7.60 4.27 -29.69
N GLY A 290 -8.58 3.68 -29.01
CA GLY A 290 -9.63 4.40 -28.28
C GLY A 290 -9.66 4.02 -26.80
N LEU A 291 -10.47 4.75 -26.04
CA LEU A 291 -10.71 4.50 -24.61
C LEU A 291 -12.12 3.99 -24.40
N GLY A 292 -12.26 2.94 -23.58
CA GLY A 292 -13.55 2.28 -23.40
C GLY A 292 -13.67 1.55 -22.07
N LEU A 293 -14.92 1.23 -21.73
CA LEU A 293 -15.29 0.39 -20.60
C LEU A 293 -15.41 -1.08 -21.05
N VAL A 294 -14.74 -1.99 -20.36
CA VAL A 294 -14.97 -3.44 -20.54
C VAL A 294 -16.33 -3.83 -19.94
N LEU A 295 -17.31 -4.15 -20.78
CA LEU A 295 -18.64 -4.59 -20.37
C LEU A 295 -18.69 -6.08 -20.01
N GLN A 296 -17.94 -6.89 -20.77
CA GLN A 296 -17.94 -8.34 -20.67
C GLN A 296 -16.63 -8.90 -21.23
N ARG A 297 -16.24 -10.10 -20.78
CA ARG A 297 -15.05 -10.82 -21.26
C ARG A 297 -15.30 -12.32 -21.30
N TRP A 298 -14.64 -13.03 -22.21
CA TRP A 298 -14.71 -14.50 -22.31
C TRP A 298 -13.49 -15.06 -23.04
N ILE A 299 -13.34 -16.39 -22.98
CA ILE A 299 -12.41 -17.13 -23.85
C ILE A 299 -13.26 -17.77 -24.94
N PRO A 300 -13.01 -17.50 -26.24
CA PRO A 300 -13.75 -18.13 -27.32
C PRO A 300 -13.71 -19.66 -27.26
N LYS A 301 -14.81 -20.31 -27.67
CA LYS A 301 -14.95 -21.78 -27.68
C LYS A 301 -14.31 -22.44 -28.92
N ASP A 302 -13.55 -21.67 -29.70
CA ASP A 302 -12.88 -22.10 -30.93
C ASP A 302 -11.55 -22.85 -30.68
N GLY A 303 -11.17 -23.05 -29.41
CA GLY A 303 -9.93 -23.68 -29.02
C GLY A 303 -8.72 -22.75 -29.04
N SER A 304 -8.90 -21.47 -29.41
CA SER A 304 -7.86 -20.46 -29.31
C SER A 304 -7.59 -20.08 -27.84
N SER A 305 -6.36 -19.68 -27.53
CA SER A 305 -6.01 -19.11 -26.23
C SER A 305 -6.24 -17.59 -26.17
N THR A 306 -6.95 -17.04 -27.16
CA THR A 306 -7.22 -15.60 -27.24
C THR A 306 -8.27 -15.19 -26.22
N ARG A 307 -8.22 -13.95 -25.79
CA ARG A 307 -9.25 -13.37 -24.93
C ARG A 307 -10.13 -12.46 -25.77
N ALA A 308 -11.42 -12.50 -25.47
CA ALA A 308 -12.40 -11.64 -26.07
C ALA A 308 -12.94 -10.65 -25.03
N HIS A 309 -13.16 -9.41 -25.47
CA HIS A 309 -13.72 -8.32 -24.68
C HIS A 309 -14.82 -7.63 -25.47
N LYS A 310 -15.98 -7.38 -24.84
CA LYS A 310 -16.99 -6.45 -25.34
C LYS A 310 -16.76 -5.10 -24.66
N ILE A 311 -16.45 -4.07 -25.43
CA ILE A 311 -16.00 -2.77 -24.93
C ILE A 311 -16.96 -1.68 -25.40
N GLN A 312 -17.48 -0.88 -24.46
CA GLN A 312 -18.25 0.34 -24.76
C GLN A 312 -17.27 1.52 -24.88
N PRO A 313 -17.14 2.15 -26.06
CA PRO A 313 -16.31 3.34 -26.20
C PRO A 313 -16.81 4.48 -25.30
N LEU A 314 -15.87 5.19 -24.65
CA LEU A 314 -16.17 6.43 -23.94
C LEU A 314 -16.47 7.54 -24.94
N SER A 315 -17.44 8.39 -24.64
CA SER A 315 -17.98 9.36 -25.59
C SER A 315 -18.49 10.61 -24.88
N HIS A 316 -18.92 11.61 -25.66
CA HIS A 316 -19.62 12.78 -25.11
C HIS A 316 -21.11 12.46 -24.87
N PRO A 317 -21.86 13.29 -24.10
CA PRO A 317 -23.22 12.96 -23.65
C PRO A 317 -24.31 12.83 -24.72
N PHE A 318 -24.02 13.22 -25.97
CA PHE A 318 -25.04 13.36 -27.03
C PHE A 318 -25.02 12.23 -28.06
N GLN A 319 -23.92 11.50 -28.17
CA GLN A 319 -23.77 10.40 -29.12
C GLN A 319 -22.86 9.34 -28.51
N HIS A 320 -23.38 8.12 -28.41
CA HIS A 320 -22.64 6.98 -27.90
C HIS A 320 -22.38 5.99 -29.04
N PRO A 321 -21.13 5.63 -29.33
CA PRO A 321 -20.82 4.56 -30.28
C PRO A 321 -21.30 3.21 -29.78
N GLU A 322 -21.62 2.29 -30.70
CA GLU A 322 -21.96 0.91 -30.37
C GLU A 322 -20.79 0.17 -29.71
N PRO A 323 -21.05 -0.79 -28.78
CA PRO A 323 -20.02 -1.65 -28.22
C PRO A 323 -19.28 -2.45 -29.29
N GLU A 324 -17.96 -2.56 -29.15
CA GLU A 324 -17.09 -3.31 -30.05
C GLU A 324 -16.61 -4.61 -29.39
N VAL A 325 -16.54 -5.70 -30.17
CA VAL A 325 -15.99 -6.99 -29.71
C VAL A 325 -14.56 -7.13 -30.22
N ILE A 326 -13.61 -7.21 -29.29
CA ILE A 326 -12.19 -7.34 -29.59
C ILE A 326 -11.74 -8.75 -29.19
N VAL A 327 -11.26 -9.54 -30.15
CA VAL A 327 -10.77 -10.93 -29.95
C VAL A 327 -9.26 -10.99 -30.23
N ALA A 328 -8.50 -10.17 -29.50
CA ALA A 328 -7.05 -10.12 -29.65
C ALA A 328 -6.38 -9.47 -28.43
N ASP A 329 -5.45 -10.21 -27.83
CA ASP A 329 -4.78 -9.80 -26.59
C ASP A 329 -3.91 -8.55 -26.75
N GLY A 330 -3.29 -8.40 -27.92
CA GLY A 330 -2.47 -7.25 -28.26
C GLY A 330 -3.26 -5.98 -28.51
N LYS A 331 -4.60 -6.08 -28.64
CA LYS A 331 -5.51 -4.98 -29.00
C LYS A 331 -6.27 -4.40 -27.80
N VAL A 332 -5.96 -4.84 -26.58
CA VAL A 332 -6.53 -4.28 -25.35
C VAL A 332 -5.41 -4.09 -24.32
N LYS A 333 -5.30 -2.90 -23.73
CA LYS A 333 -4.28 -2.56 -22.74
C LYS A 333 -4.90 -1.85 -21.52
N PRO A 334 -4.34 -2.04 -20.31
CA PRO A 334 -4.76 -1.28 -19.14
C PRO A 334 -4.60 0.23 -19.35
N TRP A 335 -5.48 1.05 -18.76
CA TRP A 335 -5.38 2.51 -18.79
C TRP A 335 -3.98 3.03 -18.46
N LEU A 336 -3.40 2.53 -17.37
CA LEU A 336 -2.09 2.94 -16.86
C LEU A 336 -0.89 2.40 -17.68
N ALA A 337 -1.14 1.69 -18.79
CA ALA A 337 -0.07 1.26 -19.69
C ALA A 337 0.53 2.45 -20.46
N TRP A 338 -0.27 3.49 -20.73
CA TRP A 338 0.13 4.66 -21.53
C TRP A 338 -0.37 5.95 -20.92
N SER A 339 0.32 7.04 -21.26
CA SER A 339 -0.12 8.39 -20.94
C SER A 339 -1.15 8.83 -21.96
N ALA A 340 -2.28 9.36 -21.49
CA ALA A 340 -3.26 9.94 -22.40
C ALA A 340 -2.68 11.17 -23.10
N PRO A 341 -2.92 11.35 -24.41
CA PRO A 341 -2.48 12.53 -25.11
C PRO A 341 -3.23 13.77 -24.62
N SER A 342 -2.73 14.95 -25.02
CA SER A 342 -3.45 16.21 -24.83
C SER A 342 -4.76 16.20 -25.61
N CYS A 343 -5.78 16.90 -25.09
CA CYS A 343 -7.02 17.17 -25.81
C CYS A 343 -6.71 17.87 -27.15
N THR A 344 -7.47 17.55 -28.18
CA THR A 344 -7.34 18.08 -29.54
C THR A 344 -7.84 19.52 -29.66
N TYR A 345 -8.86 19.93 -28.90
CA TYR A 345 -9.32 21.33 -28.88
C TYR A 345 -8.34 22.23 -28.11
N PRO A 346 -7.83 23.33 -28.70
CA PRO A 346 -6.98 24.29 -28.00
C PRO A 346 -7.64 24.88 -26.75
N TYR A 347 -8.97 25.08 -26.79
CA TYR A 347 -9.76 25.51 -25.63
C TYR A 347 -9.59 24.57 -24.43
N LEU A 348 -9.67 23.26 -24.64
CA LEU A 348 -9.52 22.28 -23.56
C LEU A 348 -8.07 22.17 -23.08
N GLN A 349 -7.09 22.34 -23.97
CA GLN A 349 -5.67 22.41 -23.57
C GLN A 349 -5.40 23.60 -22.64
N GLN A 350 -5.97 24.77 -22.95
CA GLN A 350 -5.83 25.99 -22.14
C GLN A 350 -6.60 25.88 -20.81
N ASN A 351 -7.68 25.09 -20.78
CA ASN A 351 -8.53 24.87 -19.62
C ASN A 351 -8.38 23.45 -19.05
N HIS A 352 -7.14 23.00 -18.83
CA HIS A 352 -6.81 21.64 -18.38
C HIS A 352 -7.43 21.18 -17.05
N HIS A 353 -7.97 22.10 -16.26
CA HIS A 353 -8.65 21.83 -14.98
C HIS A 353 -10.15 21.58 -15.14
N LEU A 354 -10.71 21.77 -16.34
CA LEU A 354 -12.13 21.59 -16.62
C LEU A 354 -12.49 20.09 -16.62
N PRO A 355 -13.33 19.61 -15.69
CA PRO A 355 -13.72 18.20 -15.66
C PRO A 355 -14.73 17.89 -16.77
N TYR A 356 -14.86 16.61 -17.11
CA TYR A 356 -15.73 16.11 -18.18
C TYR A 356 -17.17 16.66 -18.09
N GLU A 357 -17.73 16.72 -16.88
CA GLU A 357 -19.11 17.13 -16.64
C GLU A 357 -19.34 18.65 -16.81
N GLN A 358 -18.28 19.46 -16.79
CA GLN A 358 -18.37 20.91 -16.93
C GLN A 358 -18.05 21.41 -18.35
N VAL A 359 -17.70 20.50 -19.26
CA VAL A 359 -17.44 20.85 -20.66
C VAL A 359 -18.75 21.21 -21.36
N ASP A 360 -18.77 22.35 -22.06
CA ASP A 360 -19.85 22.70 -22.98
C ASP A 360 -19.69 21.92 -24.30
N TRP A 361 -20.19 20.68 -24.27
CA TRP A 361 -20.17 19.77 -25.41
C TRP A 361 -20.91 20.32 -26.64
N ASN A 362 -21.97 21.12 -26.44
CA ASN A 362 -22.70 21.73 -27.55
C ASN A 362 -21.87 22.80 -28.25
N ALA A 363 -21.13 23.62 -27.49
CA ALA A 363 -20.24 24.62 -28.06
C ALA A 363 -19.05 24.00 -28.81
N LEU A 364 -18.50 22.88 -28.32
CA LEU A 364 -17.47 22.12 -29.05
C LEU A 364 -18.03 21.55 -30.36
N LEU A 365 -19.15 20.83 -30.32
CA LEU A 365 -19.74 20.18 -31.49
C LEU A 365 -20.23 21.18 -32.56
N SER A 366 -20.64 22.38 -32.15
CA SER A 366 -21.03 23.45 -33.07
C SER A 366 -19.84 24.24 -33.65
N GLY A 367 -18.60 23.89 -33.27
CA GLY A 367 -17.38 24.55 -33.74
C GLY A 367 -17.13 25.93 -33.12
N ARG A 368 -17.92 26.36 -32.12
CA ARG A 368 -17.77 27.69 -31.48
C ARG A 368 -16.48 27.84 -30.68
N LEU A 369 -15.89 26.73 -30.25
CA LEU A 369 -14.67 26.69 -29.43
C LEU A 369 -13.42 26.29 -30.25
N GLY A 370 -13.47 26.45 -31.57
CA GLY A 370 -12.37 26.17 -32.48
C GLY A 370 -12.40 24.76 -33.07
N PRO A 371 -11.36 24.37 -33.82
CA PRO A 371 -11.24 23.03 -34.39
C PRO A 371 -10.81 22.00 -33.34
N GLY A 372 -11.25 20.75 -33.51
CA GLY A 372 -10.88 19.61 -32.67
C GLY A 372 -11.77 18.40 -32.92
N ASN A 373 -11.53 17.32 -32.18
CA ASN A 373 -12.31 16.09 -32.23
C ASN A 373 -12.99 15.83 -30.88
N ALA A 374 -14.31 16.02 -30.83
CA ALA A 374 -15.07 15.94 -29.57
C ALA A 374 -15.15 14.51 -29.03
N GLU A 375 -15.15 13.50 -29.90
CA GLU A 375 -15.16 12.09 -29.48
C GLU A 375 -13.86 11.73 -28.78
N VAL A 376 -12.72 12.12 -29.36
CA VAL A 376 -11.39 11.88 -28.77
C VAL A 376 -11.28 12.59 -27.42
N ASP A 377 -11.61 13.87 -27.36
CA ASP A 377 -11.45 14.66 -26.14
C ASP A 377 -12.40 14.24 -25.02
N ALA A 378 -13.63 13.86 -25.37
CA ALA A 378 -14.57 13.25 -24.43
C ALA A 378 -14.02 11.97 -23.83
N SER A 379 -13.47 11.09 -24.65
CA SER A 379 -12.91 9.83 -24.16
C SER A 379 -11.72 10.05 -23.20
N ILE A 380 -10.86 11.03 -23.47
CA ILE A 380 -9.71 11.40 -22.63
C ILE A 380 -10.19 12.01 -21.31
N LEU A 381 -11.08 12.99 -21.36
CA LEU A 381 -11.58 13.69 -20.17
C LEU A 381 -12.42 12.76 -19.29
N ALA A 382 -13.22 11.88 -19.89
CA ALA A 382 -13.96 10.86 -19.16
C ALA A 382 -13.01 9.91 -18.44
N ALA A 383 -12.03 9.33 -19.14
CA ALA A 383 -11.06 8.41 -18.53
C ALA A 383 -10.28 9.06 -17.37
N LYS A 384 -9.85 10.32 -17.54
CA LYS A 384 -9.23 11.13 -16.48
C LYS A 384 -10.17 11.32 -15.27
N SER A 385 -11.43 11.66 -15.51
CA SER A 385 -12.43 11.87 -14.45
C SER A 385 -12.70 10.57 -13.69
N ILE A 386 -12.85 9.45 -14.41
CA ILE A 386 -13.02 8.10 -13.83
C ILE A 386 -11.80 7.71 -12.99
N ASP A 387 -10.58 8.00 -13.46
CA ASP A 387 -9.34 7.69 -12.73
C ASP A 387 -9.29 8.36 -11.34
N ALA A 388 -9.98 9.48 -11.17
CA ALA A 388 -10.11 10.20 -9.90
C ALA A 388 -11.21 9.64 -8.96
N THR A 389 -11.85 8.52 -9.28
CA THR A 389 -12.95 7.93 -8.48
C THR A 389 -12.57 6.60 -7.81
N TYR A 390 -13.43 6.13 -6.91
CA TYR A 390 -13.43 4.74 -6.44
C TYR A 390 -14.85 4.26 -6.09
N SER A 391 -15.10 2.96 -6.17
CA SER A 391 -16.38 2.35 -5.73
C SER A 391 -16.13 0.97 -5.12
N LEU A 392 -16.68 0.72 -3.93
CA LEU A 392 -16.55 -0.56 -3.22
C LEU A 392 -17.63 -1.54 -3.70
N PHE A 393 -17.32 -2.83 -3.73
CA PHE A 393 -18.31 -3.85 -4.13
C PHE A 393 -18.17 -5.14 -3.32
N GLU A 394 -19.26 -5.91 -3.27
CA GLU A 394 -19.36 -7.18 -2.53
C GLU A 394 -18.96 -7.05 -1.05
N ARG A 395 -19.78 -6.36 -0.25
CA ARG A 395 -19.57 -6.26 1.20
C ARG A 395 -19.59 -7.64 1.85
N VAL A 396 -18.50 -7.99 2.53
CA VAL A 396 -18.29 -9.31 3.16
C VAL A 396 -18.87 -9.35 4.57
N LYS A 397 -18.53 -8.36 5.40
CA LYS A 397 -19.00 -8.29 6.81
C LYS A 397 -18.95 -6.86 7.33
N THR A 398 -19.66 -6.62 8.42
CA THR A 398 -19.59 -5.36 9.19
C THR A 398 -19.22 -5.70 10.63
N THR A 399 -18.21 -5.03 11.15
CA THR A 399 -17.71 -5.19 12.52
C THR A 399 -18.00 -3.90 13.28
N PRO A 400 -18.87 -3.91 14.31
CA PRO A 400 -19.10 -2.73 15.12
C PRO A 400 -17.86 -2.43 15.97
N SER A 401 -17.47 -1.16 16.07
CA SER A 401 -16.43 -0.72 16.98
C SER A 401 -17.04 0.02 18.17
N ASN A 402 -16.55 -0.27 19.38
CA ASN A 402 -16.97 0.39 20.63
C ASN A 402 -16.66 1.91 20.67
N SER A 403 -16.10 2.46 19.59
CA SER A 403 -15.61 3.84 19.47
C SER A 403 -16.51 4.76 18.63
N GLY A 404 -17.76 4.36 18.35
CA GLY A 404 -18.68 5.17 17.52
C GLY A 404 -18.36 5.12 16.01
N TYR A 405 -17.74 4.02 15.59
CA TYR A 405 -17.45 3.70 14.20
C TYR A 405 -17.90 2.27 13.90
N GLU A 406 -18.17 1.99 12.63
CA GLU A 406 -18.28 0.63 12.11
C GLU A 406 -17.23 0.40 11.03
N GLU A 407 -16.69 -0.81 10.99
CA GLU A 407 -15.77 -1.27 9.95
C GLU A 407 -16.50 -2.21 9.01
N ARG A 408 -16.60 -1.82 7.74
CA ARG A 408 -17.21 -2.61 6.68
C ARG A 408 -16.08 -3.21 5.84
N HIS A 409 -16.08 -4.52 5.72
CA HIS A 409 -15.09 -5.27 4.95
C HIS A 409 -15.66 -5.61 3.58
N TRP A 410 -14.88 -5.44 2.53
CA TRP A 410 -15.31 -5.57 1.14
C TRP A 410 -14.44 -6.58 0.40
N ASN A 411 -15.02 -7.28 -0.59
CA ASN A 411 -14.26 -8.25 -1.38
C ASN A 411 -13.41 -7.57 -2.46
N GLY A 412 -13.80 -6.38 -2.89
CA GLY A 412 -13.05 -5.61 -3.87
C GLY A 412 -13.47 -4.16 -3.96
N LEU A 413 -12.71 -3.41 -4.75
CA LEU A 413 -13.00 -2.04 -5.13
C LEU A 413 -12.62 -1.80 -6.59
N TYR A 414 -13.35 -0.93 -7.25
CA TYR A 414 -12.82 -0.23 -8.42
C TYR A 414 -12.07 0.99 -7.92
N PHE A 415 -10.81 1.13 -8.35
CA PHE A 415 -9.94 2.24 -7.99
C PHE A 415 -9.47 2.93 -9.27
N GLY A 416 -10.07 4.07 -9.57
CA GLY A 416 -9.89 4.74 -10.85
C GLY A 416 -10.34 3.87 -12.03
N ALA A 417 -9.42 3.61 -12.94
CA ALA A 417 -9.63 2.76 -14.10
C ALA A 417 -9.65 1.24 -13.81
N GLU A 418 -9.19 0.81 -12.64
CA GLU A 418 -8.83 -0.60 -12.38
C GLU A 418 -9.79 -1.28 -11.39
N LYS A 419 -10.01 -2.60 -11.54
CA LYS A 419 -10.77 -3.46 -10.60
C LYS A 419 -9.78 -4.22 -9.72
N ILE A 420 -9.93 -4.15 -8.41
CA ILE A 420 -9.03 -4.76 -7.42
C ILE A 420 -9.83 -5.68 -6.48
N TRP A 421 -9.31 -6.88 -6.25
CA TRP A 421 -9.87 -7.88 -5.34
C TRP A 421 -9.03 -8.06 -4.07
N ASN A 422 -9.61 -8.62 -3.02
CA ASN A 422 -8.83 -9.32 -2.01
C ASN A 422 -8.03 -10.46 -2.67
N GLY A 423 -6.75 -10.58 -2.32
CA GLY A 423 -5.78 -11.49 -2.94
C GLY A 423 -5.05 -10.91 -4.15
N ASP A 424 -5.45 -9.74 -4.67
CA ASP A 424 -4.69 -9.06 -5.72
C ASP A 424 -3.39 -8.43 -5.22
N ILE A 425 -2.57 -8.03 -6.18
CA ILE A 425 -1.31 -7.36 -5.96
C ILE A 425 -1.43 -5.90 -6.44
N ILE A 426 -1.02 -4.96 -5.59
CA ILE A 426 -0.98 -3.53 -5.89
C ILE A 426 0.45 -2.99 -5.74
N ARG A 427 0.74 -1.93 -6.51
CA ARG A 427 1.98 -1.16 -6.41
C ARG A 427 1.80 -0.03 -5.39
N LEU A 428 2.81 0.23 -4.56
CA LEU A 428 2.75 1.26 -3.52
C LEU A 428 3.62 2.48 -3.84
N ARG A 429 3.24 3.67 -3.36
CA ARG A 429 4.03 4.91 -3.37
C ARG A 429 5.01 4.94 -2.21
N MET A 430 5.91 3.96 -2.14
CA MET A 430 6.93 3.86 -1.11
C MET A 430 8.32 3.70 -1.74
N LEU A 431 9.37 4.09 -1.01
CA LEU A 431 10.75 3.92 -1.48
C LEU A 431 11.04 2.46 -1.85
N GLY A 432 11.65 2.25 -3.01
CA GLY A 432 11.96 0.92 -3.53
C GLY A 432 10.78 0.20 -4.21
N ASP A 433 9.71 0.95 -4.53
CA ASP A 433 8.54 0.50 -5.28
C ASP A 433 8.00 -0.88 -4.84
N PRO A 434 7.73 -1.07 -3.53
CA PRO A 434 7.24 -2.35 -3.06
C PRO A 434 5.83 -2.61 -3.57
N ILE A 435 5.48 -3.88 -3.58
CA ILE A 435 4.13 -4.35 -3.90
C ILE A 435 3.46 -4.89 -2.66
N MET A 436 2.14 -4.87 -2.63
CA MET A 436 1.34 -5.45 -1.54
C MET A 436 0.40 -6.49 -2.09
N ILE A 437 0.35 -7.66 -1.45
CA ILE A 437 -0.73 -8.63 -1.62
C ILE A 437 -1.84 -8.26 -0.64
N ILE A 438 -3.02 -7.95 -1.17
CA ILE A 438 -4.17 -7.51 -0.39
C ILE A 438 -4.77 -8.69 0.36
N THR A 439 -4.98 -8.53 1.66
CA THR A 439 -5.69 -9.50 2.50
C THR A 439 -7.08 -9.01 2.91
N ASP A 440 -7.29 -7.69 3.00
CA ASP A 440 -8.58 -7.10 3.36
C ASP A 440 -8.73 -5.67 2.81
N ILE A 441 -9.96 -5.26 2.53
CA ILE A 441 -10.34 -3.90 2.10
C ILE A 441 -11.40 -3.40 3.09
N VAL A 442 -11.08 -2.33 3.82
CA VAL A 442 -11.87 -1.88 4.96
C VAL A 442 -12.33 -0.44 4.79
N GLU A 443 -13.64 -0.23 4.82
CA GLU A 443 -14.28 1.08 4.95
C GLU A 443 -14.63 1.33 6.42
N ARG A 444 -14.04 2.36 7.01
CA ARG A 444 -14.41 2.86 8.34
C ARG A 444 -15.45 3.95 8.20
N VAL A 445 -16.62 3.77 8.82
CA VAL A 445 -17.74 4.72 8.76
C VAL A 445 -18.02 5.26 10.16
N SER A 446 -18.14 6.59 10.30
CA SER A 446 -18.57 7.20 11.56
C SER A 446 -20.07 7.04 11.74
N THR A 447 -20.49 6.50 12.88
CA THR A 447 -21.91 6.31 13.23
C THR A 447 -22.45 7.42 14.14
N THR A 448 -21.59 8.36 14.56
CA THR A 448 -21.89 9.41 15.54
C THR A 448 -21.85 10.82 14.96
N ALA A 449 -21.32 11.01 13.76
CA ALA A 449 -21.24 12.30 13.10
C ALA A 449 -22.58 12.71 12.47
N SER A 450 -22.93 14.00 12.58
CA SER A 450 -24.10 14.59 11.91
C SER A 450 -24.02 14.52 10.38
N THR A 451 -22.80 14.40 9.85
CA THR A 451 -22.51 14.13 8.44
C THR A 451 -21.78 12.79 8.34
N PRO A 452 -22.26 11.83 7.54
CA PRO A 452 -21.61 10.54 7.38
C PRO A 452 -20.22 10.72 6.76
N SER A 453 -19.16 10.50 7.55
CA SER A 453 -17.78 10.45 7.06
C SER A 453 -17.34 8.99 6.93
N SER A 454 -16.84 8.59 5.75
CA SER A 454 -16.18 7.30 5.58
C SER A 454 -14.77 7.45 5.03
N SER A 455 -13.90 6.50 5.39
CA SER A 455 -12.52 6.42 4.91
C SER A 455 -12.18 4.97 4.57
N VAL A 456 -11.48 4.73 3.47
CA VAL A 456 -11.10 3.39 3.01
C VAL A 456 -9.61 3.18 3.18
N HIS A 457 -9.24 2.00 3.67
CA HIS A 457 -7.85 1.54 3.73
C HIS A 457 -7.75 0.07 3.33
N ILE A 458 -6.57 -0.32 2.91
CA ILE A 458 -6.22 -1.68 2.48
C ILE A 458 -5.28 -2.29 3.52
N ILE A 459 -5.46 -3.57 3.81
CA ILE A 459 -4.58 -4.36 4.68
C ILE A 459 -3.96 -5.47 3.84
N GLY A 460 -2.65 -5.65 3.96
CA GLY A 460 -1.95 -6.69 3.21
C GLY A 460 -0.50 -6.89 3.58
N ASP A 461 0.14 -7.85 2.93
CA ASP A 461 1.55 -8.16 3.13
C ASP A 461 2.38 -7.46 2.05
N VAL A 462 3.45 -6.78 2.48
CA VAL A 462 4.31 -5.97 1.60
C VAL A 462 5.55 -6.77 1.22
N PHE A 463 5.84 -6.82 -0.08
CA PHE A 463 6.99 -7.49 -0.66
C PHE A 463 7.85 -6.50 -1.45
N THR A 464 9.15 -6.78 -1.50
CA THR A 464 10.09 -6.08 -2.38
C THR A 464 10.83 -7.07 -3.27
N TYR A 465 11.28 -6.59 -4.42
CA TYR A 465 12.13 -7.35 -5.32
C TYR A 465 13.54 -7.47 -4.74
N ALA A 466 14.08 -8.69 -4.67
CA ALA A 466 15.42 -8.93 -4.13
C ALA A 466 16.18 -9.94 -4.99
N LEU A 467 17.50 -9.87 -4.94
CA LEU A 467 18.42 -10.74 -5.67
C LEU A 467 19.21 -11.64 -4.72
N LEU A 468 19.44 -12.88 -5.14
CA LEU A 468 20.37 -13.82 -4.53
C LEU A 468 21.47 -14.17 -5.54
N PRO A 469 22.74 -14.21 -5.12
CA PRO A 469 23.82 -14.70 -5.97
C PRO A 469 23.65 -16.19 -6.27
N VAL A 470 23.92 -16.58 -7.52
CA VAL A 470 23.85 -17.95 -8.01
C VAL A 470 25.24 -18.43 -8.37
N THR A 471 25.76 -19.38 -7.59
CA THR A 471 27.06 -20.02 -7.86
C THR A 471 26.97 -21.04 -8.99
N ASP A 472 25.97 -21.92 -8.93
CA ASP A 472 25.67 -22.92 -9.98
C ASP A 472 24.30 -22.63 -10.63
N PRO A 473 24.26 -22.18 -11.90
CA PRO A 473 23.03 -21.93 -12.65
C PRO A 473 22.16 -23.17 -12.84
N SER A 474 22.76 -24.36 -12.80
CA SER A 474 22.04 -25.62 -12.97
C SER A 474 21.26 -26.00 -11.71
N ASN A 475 21.64 -25.45 -10.56
CA ASN A 475 21.01 -25.70 -9.27
C ASN A 475 20.98 -24.41 -8.42
N PRO A 476 20.17 -23.41 -8.82
CA PRO A 476 20.12 -22.14 -8.13
C PRO A 476 19.46 -22.29 -6.75
N PRO A 477 19.82 -21.44 -5.76
CA PRO A 477 19.20 -21.47 -4.43
C PRO A 477 17.68 -21.22 -4.52
N GLU A 478 16.92 -21.90 -3.66
CA GLU A 478 15.46 -21.71 -3.57
C GLU A 478 15.09 -20.87 -2.34
N PRO A 479 14.69 -19.60 -2.51
CA PRO A 479 14.21 -18.79 -1.40
C PRO A 479 12.85 -19.28 -0.92
N ASN A 480 12.53 -19.01 0.35
CA ASN A 480 11.17 -19.21 0.84
C ASN A 480 10.21 -18.27 0.10
N GLN A 481 9.28 -18.85 -0.66
CA GLN A 481 8.24 -18.13 -1.43
C GLN A 481 6.84 -18.49 -0.92
N ASN A 482 6.72 -18.91 0.34
CA ASN A 482 5.42 -19.09 0.99
C ASN A 482 4.64 -17.77 0.96
N GLY A 483 3.32 -17.84 0.82
CA GLY A 483 2.44 -16.66 0.81
C GLY A 483 2.47 -15.81 -0.47
N VAL A 484 3.35 -16.12 -1.44
CA VAL A 484 3.37 -15.45 -2.75
C VAL A 484 2.28 -16.05 -3.66
N SER A 485 1.53 -15.17 -4.34
CA SER A 485 0.46 -15.56 -5.26
C SER A 485 0.97 -16.34 -6.48
N LEU A 486 0.08 -17.09 -7.14
CA LEU A 486 0.42 -17.84 -8.36
C LEU A 486 0.97 -16.92 -9.46
N ARG A 487 0.33 -15.76 -9.66
CA ARG A 487 0.74 -14.74 -10.65
C ARG A 487 2.17 -14.26 -10.42
N MET A 488 2.50 -13.89 -9.18
CA MET A 488 3.84 -13.46 -8.80
C MET A 488 4.89 -14.56 -8.97
N ARG A 489 4.52 -15.82 -8.68
CA ARG A 489 5.40 -16.97 -8.80
C ARG A 489 5.74 -17.29 -10.26
N GLU A 490 4.74 -17.31 -11.13
CA GLU A 490 4.94 -17.59 -12.56
C GLU A 490 5.73 -16.46 -13.25
N ASP A 491 5.42 -15.20 -12.94
CA ASP A 491 6.18 -14.05 -13.45
C ASP A 491 7.65 -14.11 -12.98
N MET A 492 7.89 -14.40 -11.69
CA MET A 492 9.25 -14.50 -11.16
C MET A 492 10.01 -15.70 -11.75
N ARG A 493 9.32 -16.83 -12.01
CA ARG A 493 9.90 -17.97 -12.71
C ARG A 493 10.36 -17.56 -14.11
N TRP A 494 9.50 -16.88 -14.87
CA TRP A 494 9.83 -16.38 -16.20
C TRP A 494 11.01 -15.40 -16.17
N ARG A 495 11.00 -14.40 -15.28
CA ARG A 495 12.11 -13.44 -15.14
C ARG A 495 13.46 -14.13 -14.91
N ASN A 496 13.47 -15.14 -14.04
CA ASN A 496 14.67 -15.88 -13.69
C ASN A 496 15.23 -16.74 -14.84
N GLN A 497 14.42 -17.12 -15.83
CA GLN A 497 14.92 -17.80 -17.04
C GLN A 497 15.89 -16.92 -17.83
N PHE A 498 15.70 -15.59 -17.80
CA PHE A 498 16.59 -14.63 -18.46
C PHE A 498 17.68 -14.10 -17.51
N LEU A 499 17.32 -13.84 -16.25
CA LEU A 499 18.21 -13.19 -15.30
C LEU A 499 19.38 -14.08 -14.88
N ILE A 500 19.14 -15.35 -14.58
CA ILE A 500 20.17 -16.29 -14.09
C ILE A 500 21.32 -16.46 -15.10
N PRO A 501 21.08 -16.80 -16.38
CA PRO A 501 22.16 -16.98 -17.34
C PRO A 501 22.92 -15.67 -17.61
N ALA A 502 22.23 -14.52 -17.59
CA ALA A 502 22.84 -13.22 -17.90
C ALA A 502 23.66 -12.65 -16.74
N THR A 503 23.20 -12.79 -15.49
CA THR A 503 23.73 -12.03 -14.34
C THR A 503 24.26 -12.89 -13.20
N ARG A 504 24.11 -14.21 -13.28
CA ARG A 504 24.39 -15.14 -12.16
C ARG A 504 23.67 -14.73 -10.87
N SER A 505 22.48 -14.16 -11.01
CA SER A 505 21.61 -13.77 -9.89
C SER A 505 20.21 -14.32 -10.11
N LYS A 506 19.56 -14.72 -9.01
CA LYS A 506 18.17 -15.17 -8.99
C LYS A 506 17.33 -14.17 -8.21
N ALA A 507 16.28 -13.69 -8.85
CA ALA A 507 15.31 -12.78 -8.26
C ALA A 507 14.24 -13.52 -7.48
N TYR A 508 13.71 -12.87 -6.45
CA TYR A 508 12.61 -13.38 -5.65
C TYR A 508 11.85 -12.25 -4.96
N TRP A 509 10.62 -12.56 -4.53
CA TRP A 509 9.83 -11.64 -3.70
C TRP A 509 10.20 -11.83 -2.24
N LYS A 510 10.76 -10.79 -1.62
CA LYS A 510 11.13 -10.77 -0.21
C LYS A 510 10.03 -10.11 0.60
N LEU A 511 9.46 -10.84 1.56
CA LEU A 511 8.49 -10.32 2.52
C LEU A 511 9.16 -9.27 3.42
N MET A 512 8.57 -8.07 3.45
CA MET A 512 9.06 -6.92 4.22
C MET A 512 8.19 -6.64 5.43
N LYS A 513 6.86 -6.68 5.27
CA LYS A 513 5.89 -6.42 6.33
C LYS A 513 4.68 -7.33 6.15
N VAL A 514 4.04 -7.69 7.25
CA VAL A 514 2.80 -8.47 7.27
C VAL A 514 1.67 -7.61 7.84
N GLN A 515 0.45 -7.80 7.34
CA GLN A 515 -0.74 -7.08 7.82
C GLN A 515 -0.57 -5.54 7.87
N GLN A 516 0.21 -4.99 6.92
CA GLN A 516 0.42 -3.56 6.81
C GLN A 516 -0.87 -2.90 6.33
N ARG A 517 -1.28 -1.85 7.04
CA ARG A 517 -2.35 -0.96 6.62
C ARG A 517 -1.82 0.15 5.72
N VAL A 518 -2.50 0.41 4.61
CA VAL A 518 -2.19 1.46 3.63
C VAL A 518 -3.48 2.17 3.24
N ASP A 519 -3.48 3.51 3.23
CA ASP A 519 -4.62 4.30 2.78
C ASP A 519 -4.59 4.48 1.25
N LEU A 520 -5.76 4.73 0.61
CA LEU A 520 -5.86 4.79 -0.85
C LEU A 520 -4.85 5.71 -1.57
N PRO A 521 -4.48 6.92 -1.07
CA PRO A 521 -3.51 7.80 -1.74
C PRO A 521 -2.13 7.16 -2.01
N GLU A 522 -1.75 6.18 -1.19
CA GLU A 522 -0.47 5.49 -1.24
C GLU A 522 -0.42 4.39 -2.30
N ILE A 523 -1.53 4.16 -3.01
CA ILE A 523 -1.66 3.08 -3.99
C ILE A 523 -1.41 3.66 -5.38
N LYS A 524 -0.46 3.05 -6.10
CA LYS A 524 -0.12 3.43 -7.48
C LYS A 524 -1.12 2.89 -8.52
N GLY A 525 -1.67 1.72 -8.23
CA GLY A 525 -2.52 0.93 -9.13
C GLY A 525 -2.21 -0.55 -8.98
N ARG A 526 -2.79 -1.38 -9.84
CA ARG A 526 -2.52 -2.81 -9.91
C ARG A 526 -1.07 -3.08 -10.28
N TRP A 527 -0.58 -4.22 -9.80
CA TRP A 527 0.64 -4.82 -10.32
C TRP A 527 0.30 -5.72 -11.52
N TYR A 528 1.14 -5.61 -12.54
CA TYR A 528 1.06 -6.38 -13.77
C TYR A 528 2.33 -7.20 -13.94
N GLU A 529 2.17 -8.43 -14.43
CA GLU A 529 3.25 -9.33 -14.76
C GLU A 529 4.15 -8.73 -15.83
N THR A 530 5.44 -8.70 -15.56
CA THR A 530 6.45 -8.26 -16.52
C THR A 530 6.53 -9.20 -17.71
N SER A 531 6.35 -10.49 -17.49
CA SER A 531 6.30 -11.49 -18.56
C SER A 531 5.15 -11.29 -19.56
N ILE A 532 4.18 -10.43 -19.25
CA ILE A 532 3.03 -10.15 -20.11
C ILE A 532 3.11 -8.73 -20.69
N VAL A 533 3.37 -7.72 -19.86
CA VAL A 533 3.25 -6.31 -20.28
C VAL A 533 4.59 -5.68 -20.63
N PHE A 534 5.70 -6.17 -20.05
CA PHE A 534 6.99 -5.45 -20.04
C PHE A 534 8.15 -6.33 -20.50
N VAL A 535 7.89 -7.26 -21.42
CA VAL A 535 8.85 -8.27 -21.88
C VAL A 535 10.11 -7.61 -22.47
N GLU A 536 9.93 -6.69 -23.41
CA GLU A 536 11.04 -6.04 -24.12
C GLU A 536 11.86 -5.16 -23.18
N SER A 537 11.19 -4.33 -22.36
CA SER A 537 11.83 -3.48 -21.37
C SER A 537 12.66 -4.30 -20.38
N PHE A 538 12.13 -5.43 -19.91
CA PHE A 538 12.84 -6.33 -19.01
C PHE A 538 14.07 -6.94 -19.66
N GLN A 539 13.93 -7.46 -20.89
CA GLN A 539 15.04 -8.06 -21.63
C GLN A 539 16.16 -7.05 -21.88
N LYS A 540 15.82 -5.80 -22.26
CA LYS A 540 16.78 -4.70 -22.43
C LYS A 540 17.49 -4.38 -21.12
N ALA A 541 16.76 -4.22 -20.02
CA ALA A 541 17.34 -3.93 -18.71
C ALA A 541 18.28 -5.04 -18.20
N VAL A 542 17.93 -6.32 -18.40
CA VAL A 542 18.81 -7.45 -18.06
C VAL A 542 20.07 -7.43 -18.91
N LYS A 543 19.94 -7.20 -20.22
CA LYS A 543 21.08 -7.09 -21.14
C LYS A 543 22.04 -5.94 -20.75
N ASN A 544 21.49 -4.84 -20.24
CA ASN A 544 22.24 -3.67 -19.78
C ASN A 544 22.83 -3.83 -18.37
N GLY A 545 22.58 -4.93 -17.67
CA GLY A 545 23.07 -5.15 -16.31
C GLY A 545 22.29 -4.41 -15.21
N GLU A 546 21.10 -3.91 -15.52
CA GLU A 546 20.24 -3.14 -14.58
C GLU A 546 19.36 -4.05 -13.69
N GLY A 547 19.44 -5.37 -13.87
CA GLY A 547 18.71 -6.35 -13.06
C GLY A 547 17.20 -6.43 -13.32
N GLY A 548 16.64 -5.59 -14.19
CA GLY A 548 15.27 -5.71 -14.71
C GLY A 548 14.15 -5.31 -13.75
N ASN A 549 14.43 -4.57 -12.67
CA ASN A 549 13.40 -4.08 -11.74
C ASN A 549 12.90 -2.65 -12.05
N GLY A 550 13.57 -1.90 -12.93
CA GLY A 550 13.27 -0.49 -13.26
C GLY A 550 12.11 -0.27 -14.23
N ILE A 551 11.12 -1.17 -14.24
CA ILE A 551 10.03 -1.11 -15.23
C ILE A 551 9.07 0.02 -14.87
N TRP A 552 8.97 1.00 -15.76
CA TRP A 552 8.11 2.15 -15.59
C TRP A 552 6.70 1.90 -16.12
N MET A 553 5.70 2.32 -15.35
CA MET A 553 4.29 2.26 -15.70
C MET A 553 3.59 3.39 -14.96
N ASN A 554 2.63 4.04 -15.62
CA ASN A 554 1.90 5.17 -15.05
C ASN A 554 1.25 4.83 -13.72
N THR A 555 1.06 5.88 -12.93
CA THR A 555 0.37 5.82 -11.66
C THR A 555 -1.01 6.44 -11.80
N ARG A 556 -1.99 5.89 -11.07
CA ARG A 556 -3.29 6.55 -10.90
C ARG A 556 -3.10 8.00 -10.48
N GLY A 557 -3.83 8.91 -11.10
CA GLY A 557 -3.76 10.35 -10.82
C GLY A 557 -2.65 11.09 -11.56
N ASP A 558 -1.74 10.41 -12.27
CA ASP A 558 -0.69 11.08 -13.06
C ASP A 558 -1.32 11.84 -14.24
N ALA A 559 -2.30 11.24 -14.92
CA ALA A 559 -2.98 11.86 -16.07
C ALA A 559 -3.84 13.09 -15.71
N THR A 560 -4.21 13.23 -14.44
CA THR A 560 -5.03 14.32 -13.90
C THR A 560 -4.23 15.36 -13.11
N ASN A 561 -2.93 15.14 -12.91
CA ASN A 561 -2.09 15.92 -11.99
C ASN A 561 -2.66 16.03 -10.56
N LEU A 562 -3.55 15.11 -10.16
CA LEU A 562 -4.13 15.09 -8.81
C LEU A 562 -3.11 14.59 -7.76
N GLY A 563 -2.08 13.87 -8.20
CA GLY A 563 -1.10 13.26 -7.31
C GLY A 563 -1.70 12.16 -6.42
N PRO A 564 -1.12 11.92 -5.22
CA PRO A 564 -1.64 10.93 -4.29
C PRO A 564 -2.97 11.41 -3.68
N ALA A 565 -4.09 10.93 -4.22
CA ALA A 565 -5.43 11.25 -3.74
C ALA A 565 -6.26 9.98 -3.51
N ALA A 566 -7.15 10.00 -2.51
CA ALA A 566 -8.07 8.88 -2.29
C ALA A 566 -9.09 8.74 -3.43
N GLY A 567 -9.41 9.86 -4.09
CA GLY A 567 -10.48 9.95 -5.10
C GLY A 567 -11.85 10.15 -4.49
N THR A 568 -12.83 10.38 -5.38
CA THR A 568 -14.23 10.58 -5.01
C THR A 568 -14.95 9.23 -4.97
N LYS A 569 -15.63 8.94 -3.87
CA LYS A 569 -16.46 7.73 -3.74
C LYS A 569 -17.67 7.81 -4.68
N GLN A 570 -17.94 6.73 -5.40
CA GLN A 570 -19.15 6.51 -6.19
C GLN A 570 -19.93 5.33 -5.59
N GLU A 571 -21.27 5.35 -5.64
CA GLU A 571 -22.08 4.30 -5.02
C GLU A 571 -21.96 2.98 -5.79
N ASN A 572 -21.85 3.05 -7.11
CA ASN A 572 -21.58 1.89 -7.96
C ASN A 572 -20.60 2.22 -9.09
N ARG A 573 -20.18 1.17 -9.81
CA ARG A 573 -19.16 1.31 -10.85
C ARG A 573 -19.66 2.11 -12.06
N VAL A 574 -20.91 1.95 -12.48
CA VAL A 574 -21.42 2.61 -13.70
C VAL A 574 -21.55 4.12 -13.46
N GLU A 575 -21.95 4.54 -12.25
CA GLU A 575 -22.02 5.96 -11.87
C GLU A 575 -20.68 6.70 -12.02
N ALA A 576 -19.54 6.02 -11.83
CA ALA A 576 -18.22 6.62 -12.00
C ALA A 576 -17.96 7.16 -13.41
N PHE A 577 -18.72 6.72 -14.41
CA PHE A 577 -18.58 7.14 -15.80
C PHE A 577 -19.54 8.28 -16.19
N GLY A 578 -20.55 8.58 -15.37
CA GLY A 578 -21.56 9.60 -15.66
C GLY A 578 -22.15 9.47 -17.07
N ASP A 579 -22.22 10.60 -17.77
CA ASP A 579 -22.76 10.68 -19.14
C ASP A 579 -21.73 10.28 -20.23
N ALA A 580 -20.58 9.68 -19.86
CA ALA A 580 -19.64 9.13 -20.85
C ALA A 580 -20.10 7.79 -21.44
N LEU A 581 -21.15 7.19 -20.84
CA LEU A 581 -21.77 5.94 -21.24
C LEU A 581 -23.27 6.10 -21.47
N PRO A 582 -23.90 5.21 -22.26
CA PRO A 582 -25.35 5.09 -22.30
C PRO A 582 -25.96 4.83 -20.91
N LYS A 583 -27.10 5.46 -20.60
CA LYS A 583 -27.77 5.37 -19.28
C LYS A 583 -28.10 3.95 -18.81
N ASN A 584 -28.31 3.02 -19.74
CA ASN A 584 -28.68 1.63 -19.43
C ASN A 584 -27.49 0.66 -19.53
N THR A 585 -26.27 1.17 -19.43
CA THR A 585 -25.07 0.33 -19.50
C THR A 585 -25.05 -0.68 -18.35
N GLN A 586 -24.81 -1.95 -18.68
CA GLN A 586 -24.72 -3.04 -17.71
C GLN A 586 -23.38 -3.76 -17.83
N LEU A 587 -22.81 -4.07 -16.66
CA LEU A 587 -21.64 -4.93 -16.55
C LEU A 587 -22.11 -6.38 -16.45
N ILE A 588 -21.52 -7.26 -17.25
CA ILE A 588 -21.82 -8.69 -17.24
C ILE A 588 -20.61 -9.41 -16.66
N ASP A 589 -20.73 -9.82 -15.40
CA ASP A 589 -19.78 -10.70 -14.75
C ASP A 589 -19.86 -12.12 -15.33
N GLY A 590 -18.80 -12.89 -15.15
CA GLY A 590 -18.65 -14.23 -15.71
C GLY A 590 -17.82 -14.25 -16.99
N LEU A 591 -17.77 -15.44 -17.60
CA LEU A 591 -16.90 -15.77 -18.73
C LEU A 591 -17.66 -16.36 -19.92
N GLU A 592 -18.99 -16.32 -19.89
CA GLU A 592 -19.79 -16.77 -21.01
C GLU A 592 -19.81 -15.70 -22.11
N PRO A 593 -19.76 -16.09 -23.39
CA PRO A 593 -19.89 -15.16 -24.51
C PRO A 593 -21.30 -14.53 -24.55
N PRO A 594 -21.44 -13.33 -25.13
CA PRO A 594 -22.75 -12.75 -25.45
C PRO A 594 -23.66 -13.73 -26.21
N ALA A 595 -24.93 -13.80 -25.83
CA ALA A 595 -25.91 -14.69 -26.47
C ALA A 595 -26.04 -14.43 -27.98
N ASP A 596 -25.88 -13.18 -28.41
CA ASP A 596 -26.07 -12.75 -29.80
C ASP A 596 -24.92 -13.18 -30.73
N LEU A 597 -23.77 -13.58 -30.18
CA LEU A 597 -22.63 -14.09 -30.98
C LEU A 597 -22.84 -15.53 -31.46
N GLY A 598 -23.84 -16.25 -30.93
CA GLY A 598 -24.13 -17.64 -31.29
C GLY A 598 -24.65 -17.85 -32.71
N ASN A 599 -24.99 -16.79 -33.45
CA ASN A 599 -25.55 -16.88 -34.81
C ASN A 599 -24.58 -16.42 -35.93
N VAL A 600 -23.33 -16.07 -35.62
CA VAL A 600 -22.33 -15.67 -36.64
C VAL A 600 -21.38 -16.83 -36.92
N THR A 601 -21.92 -17.96 -37.38
CA THR A 601 -21.15 -18.99 -38.08
C THR A 601 -21.80 -19.28 -39.41
N GLY A 602 -21.20 -18.74 -40.48
CA GLY A 602 -21.47 -19.20 -41.85
C GLY A 602 -21.66 -18.08 -42.87
N GLN A 603 -20.57 -17.41 -43.28
CA GLN A 603 -20.29 -17.08 -44.69
C GLN A 603 -18.93 -16.38 -44.79
N ALA A 604 -17.95 -17.09 -45.35
CA ALA A 604 -16.73 -16.49 -45.85
C ALA A 604 -17.06 -15.72 -47.14
N PRO A 605 -16.68 -14.45 -47.31
CA PRO A 605 -16.78 -13.81 -48.61
C PRO A 605 -15.61 -14.26 -49.48
N GLN A 606 -15.93 -15.04 -50.50
CA GLN A 606 -15.08 -15.23 -51.67
C GLN A 606 -14.83 -13.87 -52.34
N GLY A 607 -13.62 -13.68 -52.85
CA GLY A 607 -13.10 -12.40 -53.32
C GLY A 607 -13.84 -11.79 -54.50
N MET A 608 -13.66 -10.48 -54.64
CA MET A 608 -13.86 -9.77 -55.89
C MET A 608 -12.67 -8.83 -56.13
N GLN A 609 -11.99 -9.07 -57.24
CA GLN A 609 -10.93 -8.26 -57.80
C GLN A 609 -11.49 -6.97 -58.43
N GLY A 610 -10.76 -5.87 -58.25
CA GLY A 610 -10.52 -4.84 -59.27
C GLY A 610 -11.61 -3.81 -59.56
N MET A 611 -11.40 -2.57 -59.12
CA MET A 611 -11.37 -1.41 -60.02
C MET A 611 -10.74 -0.18 -59.34
N ASP A 612 -9.92 0.53 -60.10
CA ASP A 612 -9.13 1.71 -59.73
C ASP A 612 -9.88 3.06 -59.90
N LEU A 613 -9.40 4.06 -59.12
CA LEU A 613 -9.42 5.53 -59.26
C LEU A 613 -10.70 6.35 -58.89
N PRO A 614 -10.60 7.65 -58.52
CA PRO A 614 -9.48 8.41 -57.94
C PRO A 614 -9.82 9.20 -56.65
N SER A 615 -8.73 9.67 -56.03
CA SER A 615 -8.59 10.58 -54.88
C SER A 615 -9.49 11.83 -54.85
N THR A 616 -10.05 12.12 -53.68
CA THR A 616 -10.17 13.49 -53.16
C THR A 616 -9.70 13.52 -51.72
N ASP A 617 -8.91 14.56 -51.45
CA ASP A 617 -7.96 14.74 -50.38
C ASP A 617 -8.58 15.53 -49.23
N SER A 618 -8.47 15.02 -48.00
CA SER A 618 -8.55 15.74 -46.72
C SER A 618 -8.57 14.73 -45.56
N GLY A 619 -7.54 13.89 -45.49
CA GLY A 619 -7.26 13.03 -44.35
C GLY A 619 -6.03 13.55 -43.62
N PHE A 620 -6.22 14.34 -42.56
CA PHE A 620 -5.16 14.64 -41.61
C PHE A 620 -4.87 13.36 -40.82
N ALA A 621 -3.92 12.57 -41.31
CA ALA A 621 -3.47 11.33 -40.70
C ALA A 621 -2.69 11.65 -39.41
N LEU A 622 -3.24 11.26 -38.27
CA LEU A 622 -2.62 11.35 -36.95
C LEU A 622 -1.61 10.21 -36.71
N ASP A 623 -0.88 9.80 -37.76
CA ASP A 623 0.00 8.62 -37.76
C ASP A 623 1.49 8.97 -37.56
N ASP A 624 1.83 10.26 -37.41
CA ASP A 624 3.23 10.71 -37.29
C ASP A 624 3.68 11.00 -35.84
N PHE A 625 2.86 10.63 -34.84
CA PHE A 625 3.16 10.93 -33.43
C PHE A 625 3.39 9.70 -32.53
N MET A 626 3.37 8.49 -33.09
CA MET A 626 3.53 7.24 -32.33
C MET A 626 4.59 6.31 -32.94
N ASN A 627 5.69 6.88 -33.45
CA ASN A 627 6.89 6.09 -33.74
C ASN A 627 7.68 5.79 -32.46
N LEU A 628 7.51 4.57 -31.97
CA LEU A 628 8.45 3.86 -31.10
C LEU A 628 9.71 3.53 -31.90
N ASP A 629 10.65 4.47 -32.02
CA ASP A 629 12.05 4.18 -32.42
C ASP A 629 13.00 5.38 -32.19
N SER A 630 12.95 6.00 -31.01
CA SER A 630 14.03 6.90 -30.54
C SER A 630 14.14 6.87 -29.02
N MET A 631 14.69 5.77 -28.51
CA MET A 631 15.36 5.75 -27.22
C MET A 631 16.82 5.38 -27.48
N ASP A 632 17.59 6.39 -27.90
CA ASP A 632 19.03 6.40 -27.73
C ASP A 632 19.47 7.76 -27.16
N ASP A 633 20.28 7.64 -26.10
CA ASP A 633 21.18 8.61 -25.47
C ASP A 633 20.71 10.02 -25.02
N GLY A 634 20.97 10.30 -23.72
CA GLY A 634 21.23 11.67 -23.29
C GLY A 634 20.83 12.00 -21.85
N ALA A 635 21.77 11.83 -20.92
CA ALA A 635 21.74 12.52 -19.64
C ALA A 635 21.93 14.04 -19.81
N MET A 636 21.38 14.82 -18.87
CA MET A 636 21.66 16.23 -18.55
C MET A 636 21.10 17.33 -19.47
N GLY A 637 20.48 18.35 -18.86
CA GLY A 637 20.38 19.67 -19.48
C GLY A 637 19.21 20.53 -19.03
N PHE A 638 19.46 21.44 -18.09
CA PHE A 638 18.64 22.63 -17.82
C PHE A 638 18.66 23.60 -19.02
N ASN A 639 17.58 24.37 -19.12
CA ASN A 639 17.44 25.72 -19.70
C ASN A 639 17.02 25.91 -21.18
N ASP A 640 16.07 26.85 -21.29
CA ASP A 640 15.70 27.77 -22.37
C ASP A 640 15.15 27.23 -23.71
N GLY A 641 13.81 27.34 -23.79
CA GLY A 641 13.13 28.26 -24.70
C GLY A 641 13.30 28.04 -26.20
N PHE A 642 12.25 27.56 -26.87
CA PHE A 642 12.09 27.78 -28.30
C PHE A 642 10.67 28.20 -28.69
N ASN A 643 10.69 29.30 -29.45
CA ASN A 643 9.61 30.08 -30.01
C ASN A 643 9.19 29.47 -31.36
N PHE A 644 7.92 29.67 -31.72
CA PHE A 644 7.29 29.13 -32.92
C PHE A 644 7.83 29.75 -34.22
N GLY A 645 7.90 28.91 -35.26
CA GLY A 645 7.85 29.26 -36.67
C GLY A 645 6.81 28.40 -37.36
#